data_AF-A0A974XXQ7-F1
#
_entry.id   AF-A0A974XXQ7-F1
#
_cell.length_a   1.000
_cell.length_b   1.000
_cell.length_c   1.000
_cell.angle_alpha   90.00
_cell.angle_beta   90.00
_cell.angle_gamma   90.00
#
_symmetry.space_group_name_H-M   'P 1'
#
loop_
_entity.id
_entity.type
_entity.pdbx_description
1 polymer ?
#
loop_
_entity_poly.entity_id
_entity_poly.type
_entity_poly.pdbx_seq_one_letter_code
_entity_poly.pdbx_strand_id
1 'polypeptide(L)'
;MSVSIRGRKLPKVVLSFVLPAIGLAAFGSANASTFYVRADGGDAAQCNGRADAAYPGSGTAQNCAWKNPNIALPNSGSARIAGGDTLMIGAGSFQIGSGGYMQKVPSGTTTAKTRILGKAGTKLVGVAGTHRVINLDGSSNVEIGNLEITDNSDCVYNHSNSAAACTSSMPWARVGVYAAASSNVYLHDLNIHGMGKNAFNAGGLNNWTLERVKMNKNGSAGWDGNVSSGGSNSGAMVMRDIEIAWNGCGEKVATGEPWACWAQTTGGYGDGFGTVDTGGQWLIEDAFIHHNTSDGLDLRYMDGADGTKVTLRRIYSVANAGNQVKVKGNSLIENSVMVGHCTYFRGKYYMAEADLCRAYGSSVLLILTGNDVATVRHNTIAGEGDAQIAYGEGASTDKIYIQNNLVVGFPYYASTSTQTLMTAGGAPGSKSLTGNMGWKVRTCPTGTTCTQDPKLTNMTLASFDAEPLTGSPVVDKAPMISAVATDFLLQKRPSGAANDIGAYEKQAGGTTTPSTCTRAAPTLNITGPATAVAAGTTNTYSVSLKNNDSSGCSTTTFALARSVSSGLTSSQSASALALAPGATGNATVTVTSPIGAIAGTYPIGMGTSSGVGSVHTASDSATYWVAASTSTSTLTETLRTDKTSYLAGTKVWMSARVMKGGVAVKGATVTFTALKPNGINKVVLTAVTDSQGYARNSFTSGTGPSSIGTYQLSAAVSYGGASKTATSTFSVYK
;
A
#
# COMPACT_ATOMS: atom_id res chain seq x y z
N MET A 1 -11.39 85.01 20.31
CA MET A 1 -12.82 85.30 20.55
C MET A 1 -13.40 84.16 21.36
N SER A 2 -14.01 84.50 22.49
CA SER A 2 -14.67 83.59 23.43
C SER A 2 -16.13 83.34 23.00
N VAL A 3 -16.84 82.46 23.73
CA VAL A 3 -18.32 82.21 23.75
C VAL A 3 -18.79 81.14 22.73
N SER A 4 -19.62 80.13 23.03
CA SER A 4 -20.25 79.57 24.24
C SER A 4 -20.93 78.24 23.86
N ILE A 5 -20.92 77.25 24.75
CA ILE A 5 -21.71 76.01 24.64
C ILE A 5 -22.68 75.95 25.84
N ARG A 6 -23.99 75.85 25.54
CA ARG A 6 -25.07 75.28 26.38
C ARG A 6 -26.01 74.57 25.40
N GLY A 7 -26.52 73.36 25.57
CA GLY A 7 -26.60 72.45 26.70
C GLY A 7 -27.96 71.74 26.63
N ARG A 8 -28.02 70.42 26.82
CA ARG A 8 -29.21 69.73 27.38
C ARG A 8 -28.84 68.33 27.88
N LYS A 9 -29.46 67.99 29.00
CA LYS A 9 -29.11 66.95 29.98
C LYS A 9 -29.72 65.59 29.62
N LEU A 10 -29.01 64.49 29.97
CA LEU A 10 -29.60 63.16 30.23
C LEU A 10 -29.80 62.94 31.74
N PRO A 11 -30.76 62.09 32.15
CA PRO A 11 -31.09 61.87 33.56
C PRO A 11 -30.19 60.82 34.23
N LYS A 12 -30.04 60.96 35.55
CA LYS A 12 -29.38 60.02 36.46
C LYS A 12 -30.31 58.83 36.76
N VAL A 13 -29.79 57.60 36.67
CA VAL A 13 -30.27 56.46 37.47
C VAL A 13 -29.06 55.71 38.03
N VAL A 14 -29.25 55.35 39.31
CA VAL A 14 -28.39 54.73 40.32
C VAL A 14 -27.63 53.50 39.84
N LEU A 15 -26.31 53.46 40.10
CA LEU A 15 -25.45 52.30 39.89
C LEU A 15 -25.28 51.56 41.24
N SER A 16 -25.93 50.42 41.40
CA SER A 16 -25.69 49.50 42.51
C SER A 16 -24.38 48.75 42.31
N PHE A 17 -23.55 48.74 43.35
CA PHE A 17 -22.34 47.94 43.46
C PHE A 17 -22.67 46.44 43.45
N VAL A 18 -22.20 45.74 42.42
CA VAL A 18 -21.96 44.29 42.47
C VAL A 18 -20.52 44.09 41.98
N LEU A 19 -19.62 43.70 42.89
CA LEU A 19 -18.31 43.18 42.53
C LEU A 19 -18.49 41.89 41.69
N PRO A 20 -17.91 41.78 40.49
CA PRO A 20 -17.48 40.48 39.99
C PRO A 20 -16.06 40.24 40.51
N ALA A 21 -15.89 39.14 41.22
CA ALA A 21 -14.60 38.61 41.59
C ALA A 21 -13.68 38.57 40.35
N ILE A 22 -12.50 39.20 40.47
CA ILE A 22 -11.38 38.97 39.55
C ILE A 22 -10.95 37.53 39.78
N GLY A 23 -11.57 36.61 39.05
CA GLY A 23 -11.03 35.28 38.85
C GLY A 23 -9.79 35.44 37.97
N LEU A 24 -8.61 35.37 38.57
CA LEU A 24 -7.43 34.89 37.86
C LEU A 24 -7.80 33.51 37.30
N ALA A 25 -8.25 33.47 36.05
CA ALA A 25 -8.27 32.24 35.30
C ALA A 25 -6.79 31.86 35.14
N ALA A 26 -6.35 30.92 35.98
CA ALA A 26 -5.17 30.14 35.67
C ALA A 26 -5.39 29.62 34.24
N PHE A 27 -4.56 30.06 33.30
CA PHE A 27 -4.40 29.40 32.01
C PHE A 27 -3.79 28.03 32.32
N GLY A 28 -4.63 27.12 32.81
CA GLY A 28 -4.30 25.71 32.86
C GLY A 28 -3.98 25.32 31.44
N SER A 29 -2.74 24.94 31.20
CA SER A 29 -2.33 24.17 30.03
C SER A 29 -3.31 23.02 29.87
N ALA A 30 -4.30 23.18 29.00
CA ALA A 30 -5.22 22.11 28.67
C ALA A 30 -4.36 20.96 28.14
N ASN A 31 -4.31 19.85 28.87
CA ASN A 31 -3.54 18.69 28.47
C ASN A 31 -4.06 18.20 27.12
N ALA A 32 -3.17 18.12 26.13
CA ALA A 32 -3.46 17.50 24.85
C ALA A 32 -4.12 16.13 25.07
N SER A 33 -5.30 15.94 24.50
CA SER A 33 -6.05 14.69 24.59
C SER A 33 -5.72 13.77 23.41
N THR A 34 -5.76 12.46 23.64
CA THR A 34 -5.72 11.47 22.56
C THR A 34 -7.11 10.93 22.30
N PHE A 35 -7.49 10.91 21.03
CA PHE A 35 -8.72 10.33 20.52
C PHE A 35 -8.42 9.17 19.59
N TYR A 36 -9.36 8.23 19.46
CA TYR A 36 -9.16 6.98 18.74
C TYR A 36 -10.21 6.77 17.66
N VAL A 37 -9.76 6.21 16.53
CA VAL A 37 -10.61 5.73 15.44
C VAL A 37 -10.35 4.25 15.21
N ARG A 38 -11.40 3.44 15.05
CA ARG A 38 -11.33 2.01 14.77
C ARG A 38 -12.48 1.56 13.86
N ALA A 39 -12.29 0.53 13.05
CA ALA A 39 -13.36 0.02 12.18
C ALA A 39 -14.58 -0.53 12.97
N ASP A 40 -14.37 -1.01 14.19
CA ASP A 40 -15.39 -1.50 15.14
C ASP A 40 -15.84 -0.43 16.15
N GLY A 41 -15.52 0.84 15.90
CA GLY A 41 -15.95 1.98 16.72
C GLY A 41 -17.43 2.34 16.52
N GLY A 42 -17.88 3.38 17.23
CA GLY A 42 -19.23 3.93 17.13
C GLY A 42 -19.27 5.26 16.39
N ASP A 43 -20.47 5.76 16.08
CA ASP A 43 -20.66 7.13 15.61
C ASP A 43 -20.49 8.18 16.74
N ALA A 44 -20.71 9.46 16.41
CA ALA A 44 -20.57 10.57 17.34
C ALA A 44 -21.54 10.54 18.54
N ALA A 45 -22.70 9.91 18.40
CA ALA A 45 -23.68 9.77 19.48
C ALA A 45 -23.34 8.56 20.36
N GLN A 46 -22.80 7.51 19.75
CA GLN A 46 -22.44 6.25 20.39
C GLN A 46 -21.14 6.35 21.20
N CYS A 47 -20.09 6.94 20.65
CA CYS A 47 -18.74 6.95 21.23
C CYS A 47 -18.20 8.37 21.44
N ASN A 48 -17.47 8.57 22.53
CA ASN A 48 -16.80 9.83 22.85
C ASN A 48 -15.37 9.96 22.26
N GLY A 49 -14.85 8.89 21.65
CA GLY A 49 -13.52 8.85 21.02
C GLY A 49 -12.35 8.71 21.99
N ARG A 50 -12.56 8.63 23.31
CA ARG A 50 -11.49 8.74 24.32
C ARG A 50 -10.84 7.41 24.73
N ALA A 51 -11.25 6.28 24.15
CA ALA A 51 -10.62 4.99 24.39
C ALA A 51 -10.40 4.21 23.09
N ASP A 52 -9.27 3.50 23.01
CA ASP A 52 -8.96 2.54 21.95
C ASP A 52 -9.75 1.23 22.15
N ALA A 53 -11.08 1.33 22.07
CA ALA A 53 -12.00 0.22 22.31
C ALA A 53 -13.13 0.23 21.27
N ALA A 54 -13.65 -0.96 20.95
CA ALA A 54 -14.84 -1.12 20.12
C ALA A 54 -16.07 -0.50 20.79
N TYR A 55 -17.08 -0.15 19.99
CA TYR A 55 -18.38 0.21 20.53
C TYR A 55 -19.05 -1.03 21.16
N PRO A 56 -19.55 -0.98 22.41
CA PRO A 56 -20.12 -2.14 23.10
C PRO A 56 -21.47 -2.63 22.53
N GLY A 57 -21.98 -2.01 21.46
CA GLY A 57 -23.23 -2.39 20.80
C GLY A 57 -24.47 -1.66 21.30
N SER A 58 -24.40 -0.96 22.44
CA SER A 58 -25.51 -0.12 22.96
C SER A 58 -24.99 1.05 23.81
N GLY A 59 -25.86 2.03 24.07
CA GLY A 59 -25.57 3.21 24.89
C GLY A 59 -25.12 4.43 24.08
N THR A 60 -25.13 5.59 24.74
CA THR A 60 -24.66 6.87 24.18
C THR A 60 -23.38 7.31 24.89
N ALA A 61 -22.55 8.09 24.21
CA ALA A 61 -21.30 8.66 24.73
C ALA A 61 -20.39 7.63 25.45
N GLN A 62 -20.40 6.38 24.98
CA GLN A 62 -19.59 5.30 25.53
C GLN A 62 -18.10 5.62 25.35
N ASN A 63 -17.29 5.12 26.29
CA ASN A 63 -15.84 5.28 26.24
C ASN A 63 -15.24 4.30 25.21
N CYS A 64 -15.30 4.67 23.94
CA CYS A 64 -14.87 3.86 22.80
C CYS A 64 -14.39 4.77 21.66
N ALA A 65 -13.78 4.15 20.65
CA ALA A 65 -13.26 4.82 19.47
C ALA A 65 -14.40 5.23 18.52
N TRP A 66 -14.16 6.27 17.74
CA TRP A 66 -15.03 6.60 16.62
C TRP A 66 -14.82 5.63 15.45
N LYS A 67 -15.86 5.39 14.66
CA LYS A 67 -15.78 4.46 13.52
C LYS A 67 -15.05 5.01 12.29
N ASN A 68 -14.84 6.32 12.22
CA ASN A 68 -14.25 6.97 11.05
C ASN A 68 -13.64 8.35 11.41
N PRO A 69 -12.54 8.77 10.76
CA PRO A 69 -11.92 10.09 11.02
C PRO A 69 -12.85 11.29 10.74
N ASN A 70 -13.82 11.17 9.83
CA ASN A 70 -14.83 12.21 9.59
C ASN A 70 -15.73 12.48 10.80
N ILE A 71 -15.71 11.63 11.83
CA ILE A 71 -16.39 11.94 13.08
C ILE A 71 -15.56 12.93 13.91
N ALA A 72 -14.24 12.75 13.96
CA ALA A 72 -13.35 13.72 14.60
C ALA A 72 -13.37 15.06 13.88
N LEU A 73 -13.37 15.01 12.54
CA LEU A 73 -13.28 16.16 11.65
C LEU A 73 -14.44 16.13 10.63
N PRO A 74 -15.70 16.42 11.06
CA PRO A 74 -16.86 16.37 10.17
C PRO A 74 -16.75 17.40 9.05
N ASN A 75 -17.39 17.16 7.91
CA ASN A 75 -17.42 18.09 6.77
C ASN A 75 -17.97 19.49 7.10
N SER A 76 -18.71 19.63 8.20
CA SER A 76 -19.43 20.82 8.63
C SER A 76 -19.62 20.80 10.15
N GLY A 77 -19.87 21.97 10.73
CA GLY A 77 -19.93 22.14 12.18
C GLY A 77 -18.56 22.08 12.85
N SER A 78 -18.54 22.04 14.18
CA SER A 78 -17.30 22.08 14.97
C SER A 78 -16.51 20.77 14.87
N ALA A 79 -15.19 20.89 14.73
CA ALA A 79 -14.27 19.77 14.96
C ALA A 79 -14.43 19.23 16.39
N ARG A 80 -14.30 17.91 16.56
CA ARG A 80 -14.41 17.22 17.86
C ARG A 80 -13.07 17.03 18.56
N ILE A 81 -11.97 17.38 17.88
CA ILE A 81 -10.64 17.51 18.45
C ILE A 81 -10.24 18.99 18.42
N ALA A 82 -9.39 19.42 19.35
CA ALA A 82 -8.87 20.76 19.45
C ALA A 82 -7.42 20.84 18.95
N GLY A 83 -6.90 22.06 18.84
CA GLY A 83 -5.48 22.29 18.57
C GLY A 83 -4.58 21.66 19.64
N GLY A 84 -3.60 20.87 19.23
CA GLY A 84 -2.68 20.16 20.12
C GLY A 84 -3.09 18.72 20.47
N ASP A 85 -4.32 18.31 20.15
CA ASP A 85 -4.79 16.94 20.37
C ASP A 85 -4.16 15.94 19.38
N THR A 86 -4.23 14.65 19.73
CA THR A 86 -3.82 13.54 18.86
C THR A 86 -5.02 12.70 18.44
N LEU A 87 -5.21 12.47 17.15
CA LEU A 87 -6.14 11.47 16.61
C LEU A 87 -5.35 10.24 16.17
N MET A 88 -5.48 9.15 16.92
CA MET A 88 -4.92 7.84 16.56
C MET A 88 -5.93 7.01 15.77
N ILE A 89 -5.60 6.69 14.54
CA ILE A 89 -6.39 5.84 13.65
C ILE A 89 -5.83 4.41 13.70
N GLY A 90 -6.67 3.46 14.08
CA GLY A 90 -6.34 2.03 14.10
C GLY A 90 -6.24 1.43 12.69
N ALA A 91 -5.74 0.21 12.60
CA ALA A 91 -5.66 -0.52 11.34
C ALA A 91 -7.06 -0.66 10.69
N GLY A 92 -7.11 -0.55 9.36
CA GLY A 92 -8.34 -0.66 8.58
C GLY A 92 -8.44 0.37 7.47
N SER A 93 -9.48 0.23 6.65
CA SER A 93 -9.80 1.14 5.55
C SER A 93 -10.96 2.06 5.91
N PHE A 94 -10.73 3.37 5.87
CA PHE A 94 -11.69 4.38 6.27
C PHE A 94 -12.05 5.28 5.09
N GLN A 95 -13.31 5.23 4.67
CA GLN A 95 -13.80 6.08 3.58
C GLN A 95 -13.88 7.55 3.99
N ILE A 96 -13.37 8.44 3.14
CA ILE A 96 -13.41 9.89 3.30
C ILE A 96 -14.09 10.52 2.08
N GLY A 97 -15.13 11.32 2.28
CA GLY A 97 -15.87 11.97 1.19
C GLY A 97 -17.38 11.70 1.17
N SER A 98 -17.86 10.63 1.81
CA SER A 98 -19.29 10.33 1.94
C SER A 98 -19.99 11.40 2.79
N GLY A 99 -20.62 12.36 2.12
CA GLY A 99 -21.24 13.54 2.73
C GLY A 99 -20.42 14.83 2.59
N GLY A 100 -19.18 14.78 2.11
CA GLY A 100 -18.28 15.93 1.96
C GLY A 100 -16.86 15.60 2.40
N TYR A 101 -15.89 16.47 2.06
CA TYR A 101 -14.50 16.28 2.48
C TYR A 101 -14.33 16.48 3.99
N MET A 102 -13.33 15.82 4.57
CA MET A 102 -12.95 16.00 5.98
C MET A 102 -12.53 17.45 6.22
N GLN A 103 -13.09 18.12 7.24
CA GLN A 103 -12.73 19.53 7.49
C GLN A 103 -11.25 19.68 7.87
N LYS A 104 -10.79 20.93 7.86
CA LYS A 104 -9.39 21.26 8.16
C LYS A 104 -8.97 20.76 9.54
N VAL A 105 -7.72 20.32 9.66
CA VAL A 105 -7.13 19.93 10.95
C VAL A 105 -6.98 21.19 11.83
N PRO A 106 -7.49 21.21 13.07
CA PRO A 106 -7.30 22.34 13.97
C PRO A 106 -5.81 22.63 14.19
N SER A 107 -5.42 23.90 14.11
CA SER A 107 -4.02 24.31 14.31
C SER A 107 -3.57 24.06 15.75
N GLY A 108 -2.41 23.44 15.92
CA GLY A 108 -1.75 23.34 17.21
C GLY A 108 -0.97 24.61 17.56
N THR A 109 -0.07 24.49 18.52
CA THR A 109 0.94 25.51 18.86
C THR A 109 2.34 24.97 18.53
N THR A 110 3.35 25.83 18.51
CA THR A 110 4.75 25.42 18.23
C THR A 110 5.28 24.37 19.21
N THR A 111 4.74 24.30 20.43
CA THR A 111 5.11 23.33 21.47
C THR A 111 4.13 22.17 21.61
N ALA A 112 2.95 22.26 21.00
CA ALA A 112 1.92 21.22 21.03
C ALA A 112 1.23 21.13 19.66
N LYS A 113 1.80 20.32 18.76
CA LYS A 113 1.23 20.08 17.44
C LYS A 113 -0.05 19.26 17.54
N THR A 114 -1.04 19.57 16.69
CA THR A 114 -2.16 18.65 16.46
C THR A 114 -1.65 17.48 15.63
N ARG A 115 -1.96 16.25 16.03
CA ARG A 115 -1.41 15.05 15.39
C ARG A 115 -2.50 14.16 14.80
N ILE A 116 -2.33 13.73 13.55
CA ILE A 116 -3.16 12.69 12.93
C ILE A 116 -2.25 11.52 12.57
N LEU A 117 -2.33 10.44 13.33
CA LEU A 117 -1.38 9.33 13.23
C LEU A 117 -2.13 8.03 12.95
N GLY A 118 -1.59 7.21 12.05
CA GLY A 118 -2.11 5.86 11.78
C GLY A 118 -1.32 4.77 12.50
N LYS A 119 -1.98 3.65 12.80
CA LYS A 119 -1.31 2.38 13.12
C LYS A 119 -0.95 1.65 11.82
N ALA A 120 -0.07 0.66 11.89
CA ALA A 120 0.24 -0.20 10.75
C ALA A 120 -1.04 -0.75 10.09
N GLY A 121 -1.16 -0.61 8.77
CA GLY A 121 -2.35 -0.99 8.01
C GLY A 121 -3.49 0.04 8.03
N THR A 122 -3.23 1.29 8.42
CA THR A 122 -4.22 2.38 8.31
C THR A 122 -4.28 2.92 6.88
N LYS A 123 -5.47 2.86 6.29
CA LYS A 123 -5.74 3.33 4.93
C LYS A 123 -6.92 4.31 4.91
N LEU A 124 -6.70 5.50 4.38
CA LEU A 124 -7.73 6.49 4.11
C LEU A 124 -8.10 6.42 2.62
N VAL A 125 -9.37 6.13 2.35
CA VAL A 125 -9.87 5.92 0.99
C VAL A 125 -10.80 7.07 0.60
N GLY A 126 -10.34 7.94 -0.29
CA GLY A 126 -11.15 9.00 -0.86
C GLY A 126 -12.28 8.44 -1.72
N VAL A 127 -13.51 8.93 -1.55
CA VAL A 127 -14.69 8.48 -2.30
C VAL A 127 -15.59 9.64 -2.73
N ALA A 128 -16.59 9.34 -3.55
CA ALA A 128 -17.64 10.27 -3.99
C ALA A 128 -17.11 11.53 -4.70
N GLY A 129 -15.96 11.42 -5.36
CA GLY A 129 -15.32 12.55 -6.05
C GLY A 129 -14.87 13.65 -5.09
N THR A 130 -14.64 13.32 -3.80
CA THR A 130 -14.23 14.31 -2.80
C THR A 130 -13.01 15.07 -3.28
N HIS A 131 -12.98 16.38 -3.00
CA HIS A 131 -11.85 17.19 -3.43
C HIS A 131 -10.55 16.77 -2.74
N ARG A 132 -10.59 16.50 -1.43
CA ARG A 132 -9.40 16.29 -0.60
C ARG A 132 -9.67 15.21 0.44
N VAL A 133 -8.70 14.32 0.69
CA VAL A 133 -8.77 13.33 1.77
C VAL A 133 -8.31 13.96 3.09
N ILE A 134 -7.16 14.62 3.08
CA ILE A 134 -6.63 15.41 4.20
C ILE A 134 -6.72 16.90 3.85
N ASN A 135 -7.21 17.70 4.80
CA ASN A 135 -7.35 19.14 4.64
C ASN A 135 -6.47 19.89 5.64
N LEU A 136 -5.48 20.62 5.12
CA LEU A 136 -4.57 21.48 5.87
C LEU A 136 -4.71 22.96 5.50
N ASP A 137 -5.82 23.33 4.85
CA ASP A 137 -6.13 24.72 4.53
C ASP A 137 -6.22 25.58 5.81
N GLY A 138 -5.34 26.59 5.91
CA GLY A 138 -5.18 27.45 7.08
C GLY A 138 -4.72 26.73 8.35
N SER A 139 -4.24 25.48 8.24
CA SER A 139 -3.87 24.64 9.39
C SER A 139 -2.38 24.79 9.66
N SER A 140 -1.98 25.04 10.91
CA SER A 140 -0.58 25.24 11.29
C SER A 140 -0.19 24.46 12.53
N ASN A 141 1.10 24.18 12.71
CA ASN A 141 1.62 23.35 13.80
C ASN A 141 0.95 21.97 13.82
N VAL A 142 1.05 21.25 12.70
CA VAL A 142 0.41 19.94 12.50
C VAL A 142 1.48 18.87 12.25
N GLU A 143 1.20 17.67 12.73
CA GLU A 143 1.94 16.45 12.43
C GLU A 143 0.98 15.41 11.84
N ILE A 144 1.32 14.82 10.68
CA ILE A 144 0.56 13.72 10.10
C ILE A 144 1.51 12.62 9.71
N GLY A 145 1.20 11.39 10.10
CA GLY A 145 2.03 10.28 9.68
C GLY A 145 1.45 8.89 9.81
N ASN A 146 2.16 7.93 9.22
CA ASN A 146 1.84 6.50 9.23
C ASN A 146 0.49 6.18 8.55
N LEU A 147 0.23 6.80 7.39
CA LEU A 147 -1.02 6.63 6.64
C LEU A 147 -0.76 6.18 5.20
N GLU A 148 -1.58 5.25 4.72
CA GLU A 148 -1.84 5.06 3.30
C GLU A 148 -3.02 5.95 2.89
N ILE A 149 -2.88 6.71 1.80
CA ILE A 149 -3.90 7.60 1.25
C ILE A 149 -4.06 7.25 -0.23
N THR A 150 -5.27 6.87 -0.60
CA THR A 150 -5.62 6.54 -1.99
C THR A 150 -7.10 6.81 -2.21
N ASP A 151 -7.58 6.65 -3.44
CA ASP A 151 -9.01 6.58 -3.71
C ASP A 151 -9.50 5.16 -4.05
N ASN A 152 -8.56 4.22 -4.24
CA ASN A 152 -8.87 2.82 -4.54
C ASN A 152 -9.76 2.66 -5.78
N SER A 153 -9.57 3.54 -6.77
CA SER A 153 -10.19 3.52 -8.09
C SER A 153 -9.12 3.49 -9.17
N ASP A 154 -9.41 2.78 -10.26
CA ASP A 154 -8.51 2.80 -11.41
C ASP A 154 -8.50 4.19 -12.09
N CYS A 155 -9.63 4.90 -12.04
CA CYS A 155 -9.90 6.03 -12.91
C CYS A 155 -8.94 7.23 -12.74
N VAL A 156 -8.82 8.02 -13.80
CA VAL A 156 -8.06 9.27 -13.85
C VAL A 156 -9.01 10.44 -14.08
N TYR A 157 -8.90 11.48 -13.25
CA TYR A 157 -9.77 12.64 -13.27
C TYR A 157 -9.65 13.42 -14.58
N ASN A 158 -10.79 13.69 -15.22
CA ASN A 158 -10.87 14.43 -16.49
C ASN A 158 -10.03 13.86 -17.65
N HIS A 159 -9.67 12.58 -17.59
CA HIS A 159 -8.91 11.94 -18.66
C HIS A 159 -9.69 11.99 -19.99
N SER A 160 -9.01 12.33 -21.09
CA SER A 160 -9.64 12.49 -22.42
C SER A 160 -10.13 11.17 -23.03
N ASN A 161 -9.45 10.05 -22.74
CA ASN A 161 -9.99 8.71 -22.97
C ASN A 161 -11.08 8.36 -21.93
N SER A 162 -12.31 8.17 -22.40
CA SER A 162 -13.48 7.84 -21.56
C SER A 162 -13.37 6.52 -20.81
N ALA A 163 -12.55 5.57 -21.26
CA ALA A 163 -12.30 4.31 -20.55
C ALA A 163 -11.44 4.51 -19.29
N ALA A 164 -10.70 5.62 -19.21
CA ALA A 164 -9.91 5.99 -18.04
C ALA A 164 -10.58 7.08 -17.19
N ALA A 165 -11.47 7.88 -17.76
CA ALA A 165 -12.09 9.00 -17.07
C ALA A 165 -12.90 8.59 -15.83
N CYS A 166 -12.70 9.31 -14.72
CA CYS A 166 -13.54 9.15 -13.53
C CYS A 166 -14.99 9.55 -13.77
N THR A 167 -15.94 8.78 -13.23
CA THR A 167 -17.37 9.06 -13.28
C THR A 167 -17.97 9.21 -11.88
N SER A 168 -19.20 9.72 -11.77
CA SER A 168 -19.91 9.82 -10.49
C SER A 168 -20.28 8.47 -9.87
N SER A 169 -20.24 7.38 -10.66
CA SER A 169 -20.51 6.02 -10.17
C SER A 169 -19.30 5.32 -9.56
N MET A 170 -18.10 5.92 -9.67
CA MET A 170 -16.86 5.35 -9.15
C MET A 170 -16.51 5.92 -7.76
N PRO A 171 -15.91 5.12 -6.86
CA PRO A 171 -15.46 5.58 -5.56
C PRO A 171 -14.07 6.21 -5.67
N TRP A 172 -13.97 7.44 -6.19
CA TRP A 172 -12.68 8.12 -6.43
C TRP A 172 -12.55 9.45 -5.67
N ALA A 173 -11.36 10.06 -5.66
CA ALA A 173 -11.11 11.37 -5.08
C ALA A 173 -10.08 12.18 -5.86
N ARG A 174 -10.18 13.51 -5.81
CA ARG A 174 -9.29 14.40 -6.58
C ARG A 174 -7.89 14.47 -5.96
N VAL A 175 -7.80 14.79 -4.67
CA VAL A 175 -6.52 15.12 -4.03
C VAL A 175 -6.33 14.30 -2.75
N GLY A 176 -5.12 13.78 -2.54
CA GLY A 176 -4.74 13.17 -1.26
C GLY A 176 -4.69 14.22 -0.15
N VAL A 177 -3.73 15.15 -0.23
CA VAL A 177 -3.53 16.24 0.73
C VAL A 177 -3.71 17.59 0.04
N TYR A 178 -4.60 18.43 0.59
CA TYR A 178 -4.71 19.82 0.19
C TYR A 178 -4.22 20.75 1.29
N ALA A 179 -3.45 21.77 0.95
CA ALA A 179 -2.99 22.78 1.89
C ALA A 179 -2.85 24.16 1.25
N ALA A 180 -3.31 25.19 1.95
CA ALA A 180 -3.06 26.58 1.63
C ALA A 180 -2.86 27.36 2.92
N ALA A 181 -2.10 28.47 2.89
CA ALA A 181 -1.87 29.34 4.05
C ALA A 181 -1.50 28.55 5.33
N SER A 182 -0.55 27.62 5.21
CA SER A 182 -0.27 26.60 6.23
C SER A 182 1.19 26.64 6.68
N SER A 183 1.43 26.56 7.99
CA SER A 183 2.78 26.75 8.54
C SER A 183 3.19 25.71 9.59
N ASN A 184 4.48 25.40 9.68
CA ASN A 184 5.05 24.47 10.66
C ASN A 184 4.38 23.08 10.63
N VAL A 185 4.38 22.45 9.46
CA VAL A 185 3.79 21.11 9.26
C VAL A 185 4.89 20.07 9.09
N TYR A 186 4.73 18.92 9.77
CA TYR A 186 5.57 17.75 9.60
C TYR A 186 4.73 16.59 9.08
N LEU A 187 5.07 16.09 7.89
CA LEU A 187 4.43 14.94 7.27
C LEU A 187 5.45 13.80 7.21
N HIS A 188 5.09 12.61 7.67
CA HIS A 188 6.03 11.50 7.63
C HIS A 188 5.39 10.12 7.47
N ASP A 189 6.14 9.17 6.88
CA ASP A 189 5.68 7.79 6.72
C ASP A 189 4.31 7.72 6.00
N LEU A 190 4.19 8.46 4.89
CA LEU A 190 2.97 8.56 4.08
C LEU A 190 3.15 7.84 2.75
N ASN A 191 2.15 7.02 2.39
CA ASN A 191 2.04 6.47 1.05
C ASN A 191 0.80 7.07 0.36
N ILE A 192 1.00 8.05 -0.52
CA ILE A 192 -0.08 8.71 -1.26
C ILE A 192 -0.04 8.25 -2.70
N HIS A 193 -1.05 7.48 -3.11
CA HIS A 193 -1.03 6.83 -4.41
C HIS A 193 -2.42 6.61 -5.02
N GLY A 194 -2.45 6.47 -6.34
CA GLY A 194 -3.68 6.12 -7.05
C GLY A 194 -4.77 7.17 -6.93
N MET A 195 -4.44 8.43 -6.60
CA MET A 195 -5.44 9.49 -6.57
C MET A 195 -5.87 9.83 -8.01
N GLY A 196 -7.17 10.04 -8.23
CA GLY A 196 -7.69 10.43 -9.54
C GLY A 196 -7.03 11.68 -10.14
N LYS A 197 -6.56 12.64 -9.32
CA LYS A 197 -5.82 13.82 -9.80
C LYS A 197 -4.42 13.96 -9.18
N ASN A 198 -4.32 14.43 -7.93
CA ASN A 198 -3.04 14.82 -7.34
C ASN A 198 -2.77 14.10 -6.01
N ALA A 199 -1.51 13.76 -5.71
CA ALA A 199 -1.15 13.43 -4.32
C ALA A 199 -1.26 14.68 -3.44
N PHE A 200 -0.60 15.77 -3.84
CA PHE A 200 -0.67 17.07 -3.19
C PHE A 200 -1.24 18.13 -4.13
N ASN A 201 -2.18 18.93 -3.62
CA ASN A 201 -2.48 20.23 -4.20
C ASN A 201 -2.26 21.29 -3.11
N ALA A 202 -1.05 21.85 -3.09
CA ALA A 202 -0.55 22.57 -1.93
C ALA A 202 0.41 23.71 -2.31
N GLY A 203 0.16 24.90 -1.76
CA GLY A 203 0.95 26.12 -1.97
C GLY A 203 0.69 27.13 -0.85
N GLY A 204 1.42 28.23 -0.80
CA GLY A 204 1.28 29.20 0.29
C GLY A 204 1.77 28.64 1.63
N LEU A 205 2.81 27.81 1.58
CA LEU A 205 3.33 27.07 2.73
C LEU A 205 4.51 27.79 3.38
N ASN A 206 4.68 27.60 4.68
CA ASN A 206 5.83 28.12 5.42
C ASN A 206 6.38 27.09 6.41
N ASN A 207 7.67 26.78 6.36
CA ASN A 207 8.31 25.83 7.28
C ASN A 207 7.65 24.44 7.27
N TRP A 208 7.76 23.74 6.14
CA TRP A 208 7.22 22.38 5.99
C TRP A 208 8.35 21.35 5.91
N THR A 209 8.09 20.18 6.48
CA THR A 209 9.01 19.03 6.43
C THR A 209 8.26 17.77 6.02
N LEU A 210 8.76 17.09 5.00
CA LEU A 210 8.30 15.78 4.55
C LEU A 210 9.44 14.77 4.74
N GLU A 211 9.17 13.64 5.39
CA GLU A 211 10.15 12.55 5.55
C GLU A 211 9.51 11.18 5.30
N ARG A 212 10.09 10.32 4.45
CA ARG A 212 9.50 8.99 4.13
C ARG A 212 8.11 9.11 3.51
N VAL A 213 8.00 9.94 2.47
CA VAL A 213 6.73 10.23 1.77
C VAL A 213 6.79 9.77 0.33
N LYS A 214 5.76 9.03 -0.10
CA LYS A 214 5.58 8.58 -1.49
C LYS A 214 4.43 9.32 -2.15
N MET A 215 4.65 9.77 -3.37
CA MET A 215 3.68 10.41 -4.28
C MET A 215 3.68 9.62 -5.58
N ASN A 216 2.83 8.59 -5.67
CA ASN A 216 2.98 7.56 -6.70
C ASN A 216 1.69 7.32 -7.52
N LYS A 217 1.78 7.30 -8.86
CA LYS A 217 0.65 6.99 -9.77
C LYS A 217 -0.60 7.83 -9.49
N ASN A 218 -0.42 9.14 -9.35
CA ASN A 218 -1.54 10.08 -9.26
C ASN A 218 -1.86 10.58 -10.66
N GLY A 219 -3.15 10.60 -11.01
CA GLY A 219 -3.61 10.77 -12.38
C GLY A 219 -3.17 12.05 -13.10
N SER A 220 -2.66 13.06 -12.39
CA SER A 220 -2.20 14.33 -12.96
C SER A 220 -0.82 14.74 -12.42
N ALA A 221 -0.65 14.90 -11.11
CA ALA A 221 0.62 15.36 -10.52
C ALA A 221 0.92 14.75 -9.15
N GLY A 222 2.20 14.63 -8.80
CA GLY A 222 2.59 14.31 -7.43
C GLY A 222 2.35 15.52 -6.53
N TRP A 223 2.82 16.68 -6.96
CA TRP A 223 2.57 17.96 -6.31
C TRP A 223 2.13 19.03 -7.31
N ASP A 224 1.01 19.67 -7.03
CA ASP A 224 0.46 20.81 -7.78
C ASP A 224 0.37 22.04 -6.86
N GLY A 225 1.24 23.02 -7.09
CA GLY A 225 1.31 24.26 -6.31
C GLY A 225 0.13 25.20 -6.48
N ASN A 226 -0.77 24.96 -7.44
CA ASN A 226 -1.84 25.90 -7.76
C ASN A 226 -3.00 25.80 -6.78
N VAL A 227 -3.03 26.71 -5.80
CA VAL A 227 -4.09 26.84 -4.80
C VAL A 227 -4.98 28.07 -5.04
N SER A 228 -5.12 28.50 -6.30
CA SER A 228 -5.89 29.67 -6.78
C SER A 228 -5.33 31.05 -6.41
N SER A 229 -4.95 31.31 -5.15
CA SER A 229 -4.32 32.58 -4.74
C SER A 229 -3.35 32.37 -3.58
N GLY A 230 -2.33 33.23 -3.47
CA GLY A 230 -1.35 33.15 -2.38
C GLY A 230 -0.51 31.85 -2.37
N GLY A 231 -0.24 31.27 -3.54
CA GLY A 231 0.43 29.98 -3.68
C GLY A 231 1.94 29.97 -3.40
N SER A 232 2.55 31.13 -3.15
CA SER A 232 4.01 31.23 -2.93
C SER A 232 4.42 30.70 -1.57
N ASN A 233 5.39 29.77 -1.58
CA ASN A 233 5.94 29.19 -0.37
C ASN A 233 7.07 30.06 0.20
N SER A 234 7.41 29.86 1.47
CA SER A 234 8.43 30.61 2.18
C SER A 234 9.05 29.79 3.32
N GLY A 235 10.08 30.31 3.98
CA GLY A 235 10.76 29.61 5.07
C GLY A 235 11.48 28.34 4.59
N ALA A 236 11.69 27.39 5.50
CA ALA A 236 12.36 26.13 5.19
C ALA A 236 11.38 25.10 4.60
N MET A 237 11.63 24.64 3.39
CA MET A 237 10.86 23.59 2.72
C MET A 237 11.76 22.36 2.59
N VAL A 238 11.56 21.36 3.45
CA VAL A 238 12.47 20.22 3.60
C VAL A 238 11.79 18.93 3.18
N MET A 239 12.44 18.16 2.32
CA MET A 239 11.97 16.84 1.88
C MET A 239 13.13 15.85 1.92
N ARG A 240 12.95 14.74 2.64
CA ARG A 240 13.97 13.69 2.80
C ARG A 240 13.37 12.32 2.62
N ASP A 241 14.12 11.41 1.99
CA ASP A 241 13.67 10.02 1.82
C ASP A 241 12.28 9.97 1.15
N ILE A 242 12.19 10.55 -0.05
CA ILE A 242 10.91 10.70 -0.76
C ILE A 242 10.92 9.95 -2.09
N GLU A 243 9.74 9.51 -2.51
CA GLU A 243 9.50 8.93 -3.83
C GLU A 243 8.47 9.76 -4.59
N ILE A 244 8.83 10.24 -5.78
CA ILE A 244 7.93 10.96 -6.69
C ILE A 244 7.89 10.19 -8.00
N ALA A 245 6.84 9.39 -8.18
CA ALA A 245 6.84 8.34 -9.17
C ALA A 245 5.55 8.29 -10.00
N TRP A 246 5.68 8.08 -11.31
CA TRP A 246 4.54 7.74 -12.17
C TRP A 246 3.37 8.72 -12.13
N ASN A 247 3.61 9.98 -11.76
CA ASN A 247 2.55 10.97 -11.74
C ASN A 247 2.21 11.41 -13.16
N GLY A 248 0.91 11.65 -13.38
CA GLY A 248 0.30 11.69 -14.71
C GLY A 248 -0.12 10.31 -15.24
N CYS A 249 -0.06 9.26 -14.41
CA CYS A 249 -0.65 7.94 -14.65
C CYS A 249 -1.66 7.60 -13.54
N GLY A 250 -2.70 6.84 -13.87
CA GLY A 250 -3.53 6.17 -12.88
C GLY A 250 -2.86 4.91 -12.34
N GLU A 251 -3.43 4.33 -11.27
CA GLU A 251 -3.02 3.04 -10.71
C GLU A 251 -4.07 1.97 -11.01
N LYS A 252 -3.65 0.78 -11.44
CA LYS A 252 -4.54 -0.38 -11.46
C LYS A 252 -4.68 -0.94 -10.07
N VAL A 253 -5.84 -0.79 -9.43
CA VAL A 253 -6.07 -1.20 -8.03
C VAL A 253 -5.76 -2.69 -7.81
N ALA A 254 -6.04 -3.53 -8.80
CA ALA A 254 -5.82 -4.97 -8.71
C ALA A 254 -4.34 -5.39 -8.72
N THR A 255 -3.45 -4.59 -9.32
CA THR A 255 -2.05 -4.97 -9.55
C THR A 255 -1.03 -3.97 -9.00
N GLY A 256 -1.44 -2.73 -8.73
CA GLY A 256 -0.56 -1.61 -8.40
C GLY A 256 0.20 -1.03 -9.60
N GLU A 257 -0.06 -1.50 -10.82
CA GLU A 257 0.70 -1.06 -12.00
C GLU A 257 0.25 0.32 -12.51
N PRO A 258 1.14 1.14 -13.09
CA PRO A 258 0.77 2.38 -13.76
C PRO A 258 -0.08 2.09 -15.01
N TRP A 259 -1.11 2.89 -15.24
CA TRP A 259 -1.92 2.80 -16.46
C TRP A 259 -2.50 4.16 -16.85
N ALA A 260 -3.02 4.26 -18.07
CA ALA A 260 -3.62 5.49 -18.60
C ALA A 260 -2.75 6.76 -18.39
N CYS A 261 -1.44 6.61 -18.61
CA CYS A 261 -0.52 7.73 -18.54
C CYS A 261 -0.80 8.74 -19.67
N TRP A 262 -0.81 10.02 -19.33
CA TRP A 262 -1.12 11.12 -20.23
C TRP A 262 -0.43 12.42 -19.76
N ALA A 263 -0.33 13.40 -20.65
CA ALA A 263 0.39 14.65 -20.41
C ALA A 263 -0.31 15.81 -21.12
N GLN A 264 0.34 16.97 -21.22
CA GLN A 264 -0.33 18.22 -21.54
C GLN A 264 -1.05 18.21 -22.90
N THR A 265 -0.50 17.56 -23.93
CA THR A 265 -1.13 17.56 -25.26
C THR A 265 -2.45 16.79 -25.31
N THR A 266 -2.66 15.86 -24.37
CA THR A 266 -3.88 15.05 -24.26
C THR A 266 -4.78 15.47 -23.09
N GLY A 267 -4.47 16.61 -22.44
CA GLY A 267 -5.27 17.24 -21.38
C GLY A 267 -4.77 17.03 -19.95
N GLY A 268 -3.64 16.33 -19.77
CA GLY A 268 -3.01 16.06 -18.48
C GLY A 268 -2.10 17.21 -18.01
N TYR A 269 -1.38 16.98 -16.90
CA TYR A 269 -0.34 17.91 -16.41
C TYR A 269 1.02 17.19 -16.36
N GLY A 270 1.15 16.15 -15.54
CA GLY A 270 2.22 15.16 -15.61
C GLY A 270 3.47 15.42 -14.79
N ASP A 271 3.58 16.60 -14.16
CA ASP A 271 4.73 16.91 -13.31
C ASP A 271 4.73 15.99 -12.08
N GLY A 272 5.90 15.43 -11.76
CA GLY A 272 6.14 14.79 -10.48
C GLY A 272 5.94 15.80 -9.35
N PHE A 273 6.57 16.96 -9.49
CA PHE A 273 6.46 18.04 -8.53
C PHE A 273 6.50 19.39 -9.25
N GLY A 274 5.40 20.14 -9.23
CA GLY A 274 5.31 21.46 -9.85
C GLY A 274 4.76 22.50 -8.88
N THR A 275 5.40 23.68 -8.85
CA THR A 275 4.91 24.83 -8.09
C THR A 275 4.28 25.88 -9.01
N VAL A 276 3.56 26.83 -8.42
CA VAL A 276 3.36 28.17 -9.01
C VAL A 276 4.50 29.09 -8.55
N ASP A 277 4.39 30.41 -8.73
CA ASP A 277 5.30 31.39 -8.14
C ASP A 277 5.59 31.03 -6.68
N THR A 278 6.85 30.78 -6.33
CA THR A 278 7.25 30.27 -5.01
C THR A 278 8.57 30.88 -4.54
N GLY A 279 8.69 31.13 -3.24
CA GLY A 279 9.97 31.46 -2.61
C GLY A 279 10.45 30.34 -1.70
N GLY A 280 11.22 30.71 -0.68
CA GLY A 280 11.69 29.82 0.38
C GLY A 280 13.05 29.16 0.14
N GLN A 281 13.46 28.39 1.13
CA GLN A 281 14.70 27.62 1.16
C GLN A 281 14.36 26.14 1.01
N TRP A 282 14.48 25.61 -0.21
CA TRP A 282 14.17 24.23 -0.54
C TRP A 282 15.37 23.33 -0.34
N LEU A 283 15.20 22.28 0.46
CA LEU A 283 16.12 21.16 0.58
C LEU A 283 15.37 19.90 0.18
N ILE A 284 15.79 19.27 -0.91
CA ILE A 284 15.31 17.95 -1.34
C ILE A 284 16.52 17.02 -1.34
N GLU A 285 16.51 16.03 -0.46
CA GLU A 285 17.59 15.05 -0.37
C GLU A 285 17.09 13.61 -0.24
N ASP A 286 17.92 12.66 -0.65
CA ASP A 286 17.60 11.23 -0.60
C ASP A 286 16.28 10.91 -1.33
N ALA A 287 16.14 11.42 -2.55
CA ALA A 287 14.90 11.35 -3.31
C ALA A 287 15.01 10.42 -4.51
N PHE A 288 13.98 9.60 -4.75
CA PHE A 288 13.82 8.83 -5.98
C PHE A 288 12.69 9.40 -6.82
N ILE A 289 13.02 9.97 -7.98
CA ILE A 289 12.10 10.74 -8.82
C ILE A 289 12.03 10.10 -10.19
N HIS A 290 10.92 9.46 -10.56
CA HIS A 290 10.96 8.68 -11.80
C HIS A 290 9.64 8.52 -12.53
N HIS A 291 9.77 8.33 -13.84
CA HIS A 291 8.65 7.95 -14.70
C HIS A 291 7.44 8.88 -14.59
N ASN A 292 7.62 10.16 -14.27
CA ASN A 292 6.54 11.14 -14.36
C ASN A 292 6.30 11.51 -15.83
N THR A 293 5.05 11.73 -16.23
CA THR A 293 4.69 11.95 -17.64
C THR A 293 5.05 13.35 -18.15
N SER A 294 5.59 14.20 -17.29
CA SER A 294 6.23 15.47 -17.63
C SER A 294 7.54 15.62 -16.85
N ASP A 295 7.80 16.74 -16.19
CA ASP A 295 9.05 16.95 -15.45
C ASP A 295 9.08 16.14 -14.14
N GLY A 296 10.26 15.69 -13.71
CA GLY A 296 10.42 15.05 -12.41
C GLY A 296 10.22 16.05 -11.27
N LEU A 297 11.07 17.09 -11.26
CA LEU A 297 10.97 18.25 -10.39
C LEU A 297 10.93 19.52 -11.25
N ASP A 298 9.84 20.29 -11.17
CA ASP A 298 9.67 21.60 -11.76
C ASP A 298 9.57 22.70 -10.67
N LEU A 299 10.73 23.27 -10.33
CA LEU A 299 10.87 24.49 -9.54
C LEU A 299 11.25 25.68 -10.44
N ARG A 300 10.78 25.71 -11.68
CA ARG A 300 10.95 26.86 -12.58
C ARG A 300 10.34 28.14 -12.02
N TYR A 301 9.34 28.04 -11.18
CA TYR A 301 8.59 29.19 -10.71
C TYR A 301 9.13 29.75 -9.38
N MET A 302 10.38 29.45 -9.03
CA MET A 302 11.05 30.18 -7.94
C MET A 302 11.08 31.69 -8.25
N ASP A 303 10.95 32.52 -7.22
CA ASP A 303 10.97 33.98 -7.35
C ASP A 303 12.35 34.54 -7.75
N GLY A 304 13.42 33.78 -7.53
CA GLY A 304 14.80 34.19 -7.82
C GLY A 304 15.36 35.23 -6.86
N ALA A 305 14.71 35.47 -5.71
CA ALA A 305 15.21 36.43 -4.74
C ALA A 305 16.49 35.90 -4.03
N ASP A 306 17.38 36.80 -3.61
CA ASP A 306 18.64 36.45 -2.92
C ASP A 306 18.41 35.55 -1.68
N GLY A 307 17.27 35.73 -1.02
CA GLY A 307 16.84 34.96 0.14
C GLY A 307 16.14 33.64 -0.17
N THR A 308 16.10 33.19 -1.43
CA THR A 308 15.51 31.92 -1.85
C THR A 308 16.56 31.03 -2.51
N LYS A 309 16.42 29.72 -2.36
CA LYS A 309 17.42 28.75 -2.85
C LYS A 309 16.82 27.37 -3.00
N VAL A 310 17.29 26.64 -4.01
CA VAL A 310 17.04 25.20 -4.16
C VAL A 310 18.33 24.42 -3.89
N THR A 311 18.27 23.47 -2.97
CA THR A 311 19.35 22.51 -2.69
C THR A 311 18.86 21.10 -2.97
N LEU A 312 19.48 20.44 -3.94
CA LEU A 312 19.25 19.05 -4.31
C LEU A 312 20.49 18.24 -3.94
N ARG A 313 20.32 17.16 -3.19
CA ARG A 313 21.43 16.32 -2.74
C ARG A 313 21.05 14.84 -2.73
N ARG A 314 21.89 13.94 -3.25
CA ARG A 314 21.59 12.49 -3.24
C ARG A 314 20.22 12.18 -3.84
N ILE A 315 19.88 12.86 -4.94
CA ILE A 315 18.68 12.53 -5.70
C ILE A 315 19.03 11.54 -6.80
N TYR A 316 18.16 10.57 -7.02
CA TYR A 316 18.16 9.73 -8.21
C TYR A 316 16.91 10.07 -9.01
N SER A 317 17.09 10.75 -10.15
CA SER A 317 16.00 11.05 -11.06
C SER A 317 16.15 10.33 -12.39
N VAL A 318 15.13 9.60 -12.86
CA VAL A 318 15.21 8.82 -14.10
C VAL A 318 13.89 8.71 -14.86
N ALA A 319 13.98 8.73 -16.19
CA ALA A 319 12.86 8.38 -17.09
C ALA A 319 11.59 9.25 -16.96
N ASN A 320 11.70 10.44 -16.37
CA ASN A 320 10.67 11.47 -16.53
C ASN A 320 10.61 11.92 -17.99
N ALA A 321 9.40 12.10 -18.55
CA ALA A 321 9.23 12.44 -19.96
C ALA A 321 9.77 13.84 -20.31
N GLY A 322 9.83 14.74 -19.33
CA GLY A 322 10.47 16.05 -19.42
C GLY A 322 11.89 16.06 -18.83
N ASN A 323 12.22 17.16 -18.16
CA ASN A 323 13.47 17.30 -17.42
C ASN A 323 13.46 16.42 -16.17
N GLN A 324 14.63 15.94 -15.77
CA GLN A 324 14.78 15.22 -14.51
C GLN A 324 14.64 16.21 -13.34
N VAL A 325 15.34 17.33 -13.44
CA VAL A 325 15.19 18.46 -12.54
C VAL A 325 15.23 19.79 -13.27
N LYS A 326 14.40 20.71 -12.83
CA LYS A 326 14.33 22.09 -13.31
C LYS A 326 14.27 23.00 -12.10
N VAL A 327 15.21 23.93 -12.00
CA VAL A 327 15.35 24.83 -10.86
C VAL A 327 15.56 26.25 -11.32
N LYS A 328 15.02 27.22 -10.56
CA LYS A 328 15.22 28.64 -10.82
C LYS A 328 15.94 29.35 -9.66
N GLY A 329 16.83 30.26 -10.02
CA GLY A 329 17.58 31.11 -9.09
C GLY A 329 18.79 30.43 -8.45
N ASN A 330 19.18 30.93 -7.28
CA ASN A 330 20.25 30.33 -6.48
C ASN A 330 20.04 28.82 -6.26
N SER A 331 21.02 28.01 -6.64
CA SER A 331 20.89 26.56 -6.61
C SER A 331 22.19 25.82 -6.29
N LEU A 332 22.04 24.69 -5.58
CA LEU A 332 23.09 23.70 -5.36
C LEU A 332 22.53 22.33 -5.72
N ILE A 333 23.10 21.68 -6.72
CA ILE A 333 22.76 20.31 -7.12
C ILE A 333 24.01 19.46 -6.96
N GLU A 334 23.99 18.53 -6.00
CA GLU A 334 25.19 17.75 -5.68
C GLU A 334 24.97 16.28 -5.37
N ASN A 335 26.03 15.47 -5.57
CA ASN A 335 26.05 14.05 -5.24
C ASN A 335 24.81 13.32 -5.75
N SER A 336 24.41 13.54 -7.00
CA SER A 336 23.14 13.04 -7.54
C SER A 336 23.29 12.31 -8.87
N VAL A 337 22.37 11.38 -9.14
CA VAL A 337 22.29 10.63 -10.38
C VAL A 337 21.06 11.07 -11.16
N MET A 338 21.23 11.59 -12.37
CA MET A 338 20.13 12.10 -13.18
C MET A 338 20.19 11.53 -14.59
N VAL A 339 19.18 10.74 -14.95
CA VAL A 339 19.13 9.98 -16.20
C VAL A 339 17.93 10.41 -17.05
N GLY A 340 18.17 11.35 -17.95
CA GLY A 340 17.21 11.85 -18.93
C GLY A 340 16.90 10.85 -20.04
N HIS A 341 16.20 9.77 -19.68
CA HIS A 341 15.54 8.84 -20.62
C HIS A 341 14.14 9.38 -20.97
N CYS A 342 14.10 10.59 -21.53
CA CYS A 342 12.86 11.32 -21.76
C CYS A 342 11.96 10.69 -22.83
N THR A 343 12.48 9.74 -23.61
CA THR A 343 11.70 8.95 -24.58
C THR A 343 11.12 7.65 -24.00
N TYR A 344 11.25 7.38 -22.69
CA TYR A 344 10.76 6.15 -22.05
C TYR A 344 9.31 5.81 -22.42
N PHE A 345 8.45 6.83 -22.51
CA PHE A 345 7.02 6.71 -22.77
C PHE A 345 6.65 6.58 -24.25
N ARG A 346 7.62 6.64 -25.18
CA ARG A 346 7.40 6.51 -26.62
C ARG A 346 6.62 5.25 -26.95
N GLY A 347 5.48 5.42 -27.61
CA GLY A 347 4.59 4.33 -28.02
C GLY A 347 3.96 3.54 -26.86
N LYS A 348 3.98 4.05 -25.63
CA LYS A 348 3.39 3.40 -24.45
C LYS A 348 2.23 4.22 -23.88
N TYR A 349 1.29 3.52 -23.25
CA TYR A 349 0.15 4.12 -22.56
C TYR A 349 -0.66 5.07 -23.47
N TYR A 350 -1.00 6.29 -22.99
CA TYR A 350 -1.74 7.32 -23.73
C TYR A 350 -0.88 8.59 -23.93
N MET A 351 0.44 8.41 -24.01
CA MET A 351 1.42 9.49 -24.19
C MET A 351 1.58 9.87 -25.66
N ALA A 352 1.56 11.17 -25.96
CA ALA A 352 1.82 11.68 -27.30
C ALA A 352 3.31 11.97 -27.51
N GLU A 353 3.81 11.83 -28.74
CA GLU A 353 5.22 12.16 -29.07
C GLU A 353 5.58 13.61 -28.73
N ALA A 354 4.62 14.55 -28.82
CA ALA A 354 4.84 15.97 -28.53
C ALA A 354 5.03 16.27 -27.03
N ASP A 355 4.65 15.34 -26.14
CA ASP A 355 4.89 15.48 -24.70
C ASP A 355 6.27 14.96 -24.28
N LEU A 356 6.95 14.19 -25.15
CA LEU A 356 8.26 13.62 -24.86
C LEU A 356 9.38 14.64 -25.04
N CYS A 357 10.36 14.59 -24.15
CA CYS A 357 11.58 15.39 -24.20
C CYS A 357 11.33 16.90 -24.35
N ARG A 358 10.26 17.41 -23.73
CA ARG A 358 9.97 18.85 -23.66
C ARG A 358 11.11 19.60 -22.98
N ALA A 359 11.20 20.92 -23.26
CA ALA A 359 12.26 21.78 -22.74
C ALA A 359 13.66 21.18 -22.97
N TYR A 360 13.94 20.87 -24.23
CA TYR A 360 15.20 20.29 -24.73
C TYR A 360 15.50 18.86 -24.26
N GLY A 361 14.63 18.22 -23.47
CA GLY A 361 14.86 16.89 -22.91
C GLY A 361 16.06 16.83 -21.97
N SER A 362 16.53 17.99 -21.47
CA SER A 362 17.72 18.07 -20.62
C SER A 362 17.52 17.37 -19.29
N SER A 363 18.56 16.74 -18.76
CA SER A 363 18.48 16.15 -17.42
C SER A 363 18.35 17.24 -16.35
N VAL A 364 19.21 18.27 -16.41
CA VAL A 364 19.17 19.44 -15.53
C VAL A 364 18.85 20.67 -16.37
N LEU A 365 17.80 21.41 -16.01
CA LEU A 365 17.50 22.72 -16.60
C LEU A 365 17.65 23.83 -15.56
N LEU A 366 18.60 24.73 -15.80
CA LEU A 366 18.85 25.89 -14.95
C LEU A 366 18.12 27.13 -15.49
N ILE A 367 17.31 27.75 -14.65
CA ILE A 367 16.64 29.01 -14.95
C ILE A 367 17.23 30.08 -14.04
N LEU A 368 17.65 31.22 -14.59
CA LEU A 368 18.36 32.25 -13.84
C LEU A 368 17.66 33.61 -14.06
N THR A 369 17.79 34.49 -13.09
CA THR A 369 17.09 35.78 -13.01
C THR A 369 18.02 36.99 -12.88
N GLY A 370 19.28 36.79 -12.50
CA GLY A 370 20.25 37.85 -12.30
C GLY A 370 20.86 37.81 -10.90
N ASN A 371 22.18 37.95 -10.81
CA ASN A 371 22.97 37.81 -9.58
C ASN A 371 22.86 36.41 -8.93
N ASP A 372 22.34 35.43 -9.65
CA ASP A 372 22.17 34.08 -9.15
C ASP A 372 23.49 33.30 -9.16
N VAL A 373 23.63 32.39 -8.20
CA VAL A 373 24.68 31.39 -8.18
C VAL A 373 24.09 29.98 -8.31
N ALA A 374 24.33 29.34 -9.45
CA ALA A 374 23.99 27.95 -9.69
C ALA A 374 25.24 27.06 -9.63
N THR A 375 25.27 26.12 -8.69
CA THR A 375 26.36 25.15 -8.55
C THR A 375 25.84 23.74 -8.83
N VAL A 376 26.40 23.10 -9.86
CA VAL A 376 26.15 21.70 -10.21
C VAL A 376 27.46 20.95 -9.99
N ARG A 377 27.54 20.10 -8.97
CA ARG A 377 28.80 19.41 -8.62
C ARG A 377 28.69 17.96 -8.19
N HIS A 378 29.69 17.14 -8.50
CA HIS A 378 29.71 15.73 -8.09
C HIS A 378 28.42 14.98 -8.49
N ASN A 379 27.91 15.21 -9.70
CA ASN A 379 26.75 14.48 -10.21
C ASN A 379 27.17 13.55 -11.34
N THR A 380 26.47 12.42 -11.48
CA THR A 380 26.53 11.59 -12.69
C THR A 380 25.25 11.81 -13.49
N ILE A 381 25.39 12.41 -14.66
CA ILE A 381 24.27 12.84 -15.50
C ILE A 381 24.33 12.08 -16.81
N ALA A 382 23.21 11.52 -17.25
CA ALA A 382 23.11 10.78 -18.49
C ALA A 382 21.82 11.15 -19.22
N GLY A 383 21.80 11.13 -20.54
CA GLY A 383 20.54 11.36 -21.24
C GLY A 383 20.64 11.65 -22.72
N GLU A 384 19.46 11.76 -23.33
CA GLU A 384 19.23 11.94 -24.76
C GLU A 384 18.68 13.34 -25.12
N GLY A 385 18.61 14.27 -24.17
CA GLY A 385 18.30 15.68 -24.42
C GLY A 385 19.35 16.39 -25.30
N ASP A 386 19.04 17.61 -25.77
CA ASP A 386 19.99 18.41 -26.58
C ASP A 386 21.24 18.79 -25.76
N ALA A 387 21.03 19.13 -24.49
CA ALA A 387 22.06 19.36 -23.49
C ALA A 387 21.68 18.69 -22.16
N GLN A 388 22.64 18.11 -21.44
CA GLN A 388 22.39 17.45 -20.15
C GLN A 388 22.31 18.42 -18.98
N ILE A 389 23.06 19.52 -19.05
CA ILE A 389 22.93 20.66 -18.15
C ILE A 389 22.54 21.83 -19.06
N ALA A 390 21.26 22.16 -19.17
CA ALA A 390 20.76 23.23 -20.03
C ALA A 390 20.50 24.51 -19.24
N TYR A 391 20.21 25.59 -19.97
CA TYR A 391 19.71 26.84 -19.42
C TYR A 391 18.48 27.31 -20.21
N GLY A 392 17.61 28.11 -19.58
CA GLY A 392 16.46 28.73 -20.26
C GLY A 392 16.43 30.25 -20.19
N GLU A 393 16.97 30.86 -19.13
CA GLU A 393 16.93 32.30 -18.82
C GLU A 393 18.24 32.71 -18.12
N GLY A 394 18.54 34.02 -18.08
CA GLY A 394 19.63 34.55 -17.27
C GLY A 394 20.08 35.96 -17.66
N ALA A 395 20.99 36.51 -16.86
CA ALA A 395 21.68 37.78 -17.04
C ALA A 395 23.21 37.62 -16.97
N SER A 396 23.96 38.62 -17.41
CA SER A 396 25.42 38.59 -17.38
C SER A 396 26.02 38.60 -15.97
N THR A 397 25.22 38.97 -14.95
CA THR A 397 25.63 38.97 -13.55
C THR A 397 25.56 37.58 -12.90
N ASP A 398 24.93 36.60 -13.55
CA ASP A 398 24.83 35.24 -13.02
C ASP A 398 26.17 34.50 -13.03
N LYS A 399 26.26 33.51 -12.15
CA LYS A 399 27.43 32.63 -12.02
C LYS A 399 27.01 31.17 -12.01
N ILE A 400 27.55 30.40 -12.95
CA ILE A 400 27.30 28.97 -13.08
C ILE A 400 28.62 28.22 -12.83
N TYR A 401 28.63 27.37 -11.80
CA TYR A 401 29.74 26.49 -11.46
C TYR A 401 29.37 25.05 -11.78
N ILE A 402 30.08 24.44 -12.74
CA ILE A 402 29.91 23.03 -13.11
C ILE A 402 31.20 22.32 -12.71
N GLN A 403 31.17 21.55 -11.63
CA GLN A 403 32.38 21.05 -10.98
C GLN A 403 32.33 19.53 -10.76
N ASN A 404 33.35 18.79 -11.14
CA ASN A 404 33.49 17.38 -10.77
C ASN A 404 32.31 16.47 -11.19
N ASN A 405 31.56 16.84 -12.24
CA ASN A 405 30.45 16.05 -12.76
C ASN A 405 30.94 15.07 -13.83
N LEU A 406 30.29 13.91 -13.92
CA LEU A 406 30.38 13.02 -15.05
C LEU A 406 29.12 13.18 -15.92
N VAL A 407 29.30 13.39 -17.23
CA VAL A 407 28.19 13.41 -18.20
C VAL A 407 28.35 12.30 -19.23
N VAL A 408 27.38 11.39 -19.31
CA VAL A 408 27.31 10.31 -20.30
C VAL A 408 26.25 10.64 -21.35
N GLY A 409 26.71 10.95 -22.56
CA GLY A 409 25.85 11.33 -23.66
C GLY A 409 25.23 10.16 -24.40
N PHE A 410 23.98 10.36 -24.82
CA PHE A 410 23.28 9.52 -25.77
C PHE A 410 22.90 10.35 -27.01
N PRO A 411 22.58 9.68 -28.14
CA PRO A 411 22.08 10.36 -29.32
C PRO A 411 20.89 11.25 -28.96
N TYR A 412 20.89 12.47 -29.49
CA TYR A 412 19.84 13.45 -29.25
C TYR A 412 18.50 12.90 -29.73
N TYR A 413 17.46 13.00 -28.90
CA TYR A 413 16.18 12.36 -29.13
C TYR A 413 15.54 12.75 -30.48
N ALA A 414 15.77 13.99 -30.95
CA ALA A 414 15.25 14.50 -32.21
C ALA A 414 16.21 14.28 -33.40
N SER A 415 17.46 13.86 -33.16
CA SER A 415 18.45 13.60 -34.20
C SER A 415 19.47 12.57 -33.71
N THR A 416 19.32 11.32 -34.14
CA THR A 416 20.19 10.20 -33.72
C THR A 416 21.63 10.31 -34.24
N SER A 417 21.90 11.20 -35.20
CA SER A 417 23.25 11.51 -35.68
C SER A 417 23.99 12.53 -34.82
N THR A 418 23.30 13.18 -33.89
CA THR A 418 23.83 14.26 -33.06
C THR A 418 23.94 13.79 -31.61
N GLN A 419 25.10 13.94 -30.98
CA GLN A 419 25.22 13.66 -29.54
C GLN A 419 24.69 14.82 -28.68
N THR A 420 24.39 14.56 -27.41
CA THR A 420 24.04 15.61 -26.45
C THR A 420 25.23 16.51 -26.07
N LEU A 421 24.95 17.76 -25.71
CA LEU A 421 25.88 18.67 -25.04
C LEU A 421 25.92 18.39 -23.53
N MET A 422 27.01 18.74 -22.86
CA MET A 422 27.09 18.62 -21.39
C MET A 422 27.02 19.95 -20.62
N THR A 423 27.07 21.06 -21.34
CA THR A 423 27.26 22.41 -20.77
C THR A 423 25.95 23.20 -20.79
N ALA A 424 25.81 24.18 -19.89
CA ALA A 424 24.74 25.19 -19.84
C ALA A 424 24.72 26.15 -21.05
N GLY A 425 25.25 25.71 -22.20
CA GLY A 425 25.22 26.40 -23.47
C GLY A 425 25.67 27.86 -23.44
N GLY A 426 24.93 28.69 -24.18
CA GLY A 426 25.17 30.11 -24.36
C GLY A 426 24.72 31.01 -23.20
N ALA A 427 24.48 30.49 -21.99
CA ALA A 427 23.99 31.31 -20.86
C ALA A 427 24.81 32.60 -20.71
N PRO A 428 24.17 33.77 -20.52
CA PRO A 428 24.85 35.07 -20.55
C PRO A 428 25.78 35.30 -19.36
N GLY A 429 25.51 34.63 -18.24
CA GLY A 429 26.34 34.69 -17.04
C GLY A 429 27.71 34.03 -17.21
N SER A 430 28.58 34.31 -16.24
CA SER A 430 29.90 33.69 -16.17
C SER A 430 29.77 32.19 -15.89
N LYS A 431 30.58 31.38 -16.58
CA LYS A 431 30.57 29.91 -16.46
C LYS A 431 31.97 29.44 -16.11
N SER A 432 32.07 28.59 -15.10
CA SER A 432 33.31 27.90 -14.74
C SER A 432 33.09 26.39 -14.76
N LEU A 433 33.89 25.71 -15.56
CA LEU A 433 33.93 24.25 -15.63
C LEU A 433 35.28 23.78 -15.09
N THR A 434 35.27 22.89 -14.10
CA THR A 434 36.51 22.32 -13.54
C THR A 434 36.30 20.88 -13.09
N GLY A 435 37.29 20.02 -13.33
CA GLY A 435 37.28 18.63 -12.86
C GLY A 435 36.19 17.74 -13.45
N ASN A 436 35.52 18.15 -14.53
CA ASN A 436 34.43 17.38 -15.12
C ASN A 436 34.95 16.30 -16.08
N MET A 437 34.12 15.29 -16.32
CA MET A 437 34.32 14.33 -17.40
C MET A 437 33.07 14.25 -18.28
N GLY A 438 33.27 14.17 -19.59
CA GLY A 438 32.21 13.91 -20.57
C GLY A 438 32.51 12.64 -21.36
N TRP A 439 31.51 11.83 -21.65
CA TRP A 439 31.66 10.65 -22.51
C TRP A 439 30.55 10.65 -23.56
N LYS A 440 30.89 10.45 -24.84
CA LYS A 440 29.94 10.53 -25.97
C LYS A 440 29.15 11.85 -26.02
N VAL A 441 29.80 12.95 -25.66
CA VAL A 441 29.23 14.30 -25.74
C VAL A 441 29.62 14.98 -27.05
N ARG A 442 28.77 15.88 -27.56
CA ARG A 442 28.95 16.58 -28.85
C ARG A 442 30.22 17.41 -28.90
N THR A 443 30.56 18.09 -27.80
CA THR A 443 31.75 18.93 -27.67
C THR A 443 32.38 18.73 -26.29
N CYS A 444 33.71 18.85 -26.22
CA CYS A 444 34.43 18.77 -24.95
C CYS A 444 34.85 20.17 -24.48
N PRO A 445 34.13 20.78 -23.53
CA PRO A 445 34.43 22.14 -23.09
C PRO A 445 35.69 22.18 -22.21
N THR A 446 36.40 23.31 -22.21
CA THR A 446 37.57 23.54 -21.35
C THR A 446 37.24 23.27 -19.89
N GLY A 447 38.15 22.60 -19.17
CA GLY A 447 37.92 22.14 -17.79
C GLY A 447 37.19 20.79 -17.68
N THR A 448 37.05 20.09 -18.81
CA THR A 448 36.48 18.74 -18.90
C THR A 448 37.41 17.80 -19.66
N THR A 449 37.54 16.56 -19.20
CA THR A 449 38.17 15.46 -19.97
C THR A 449 37.11 14.65 -20.73
N CYS A 450 37.31 14.38 -22.02
CA CYS A 450 36.33 13.60 -22.81
C CYS A 450 36.90 12.47 -23.68
N THR A 451 38.10 12.00 -23.34
CA THR A 451 38.88 11.11 -24.20
C THR A 451 38.76 9.62 -23.85
N GLN A 452 38.07 9.28 -22.75
CA GLN A 452 38.07 7.93 -22.21
C GLN A 452 36.67 7.47 -21.80
N ASP A 453 36.41 6.17 -21.97
CA ASP A 453 35.22 5.51 -21.45
C ASP A 453 35.26 5.53 -19.91
N PRO A 454 34.21 6.05 -19.22
CA PRO A 454 34.20 6.18 -17.78
C PRO A 454 34.05 4.85 -17.04
N LYS A 455 33.79 3.73 -17.73
CA LYS A 455 33.68 2.37 -17.16
C LYS A 455 32.77 2.33 -15.93
N LEU A 456 31.51 2.65 -16.12
CA LEU A 456 30.48 2.49 -15.08
C LEU A 456 29.86 1.08 -15.15
N THR A 457 29.20 0.64 -14.08
CA THR A 457 28.58 -0.68 -13.98
C THR A 457 27.60 -0.95 -15.13
N ASN A 458 26.78 0.03 -15.50
CA ASN A 458 25.90 -0.07 -16.67
C ASN A 458 25.64 1.31 -17.29
N MET A 459 25.92 1.46 -18.58
CA MET A 459 25.75 2.73 -19.29
C MET A 459 24.66 2.66 -20.37
N THR A 460 23.60 1.87 -20.15
CA THR A 460 22.40 1.89 -21.01
C THR A 460 21.33 2.79 -20.40
N LEU A 461 20.53 3.50 -21.20
CA LEU A 461 19.46 4.37 -20.67
C LEU A 461 18.39 3.61 -19.87
N ALA A 462 18.13 2.34 -20.23
CA ALA A 462 17.09 1.54 -19.61
C ALA A 462 17.46 1.00 -18.21
N SER A 463 18.75 0.85 -17.91
CA SER A 463 19.23 0.29 -16.65
C SER A 463 20.54 0.94 -16.20
N PHE A 464 20.63 2.26 -16.36
CA PHE A 464 21.85 3.03 -16.07
C PHE A 464 22.26 2.88 -14.60
N ASP A 465 23.49 2.43 -14.39
CA ASP A 465 24.12 2.29 -13.09
C ASP A 465 25.42 3.11 -13.10
N ALA A 466 25.43 4.14 -12.25
CA ALA A 466 26.44 5.16 -12.18
C ALA A 466 27.68 4.75 -11.37
N GLU A 467 27.70 3.58 -10.74
CA GLU A 467 28.82 3.15 -9.91
C GLU A 467 30.08 2.89 -10.77
N PRO A 468 31.25 3.47 -10.45
CA PRO A 468 32.48 3.23 -11.20
C PRO A 468 33.02 1.81 -11.00
N LEU A 469 33.34 1.12 -12.11
CA LEU A 469 34.04 -0.16 -12.07
C LEU A 469 35.50 0.02 -11.66
N THR A 470 36.14 -1.09 -11.26
CA THR A 470 37.58 -1.10 -11.00
C THR A 470 38.36 -0.68 -12.25
N GLY A 471 39.31 0.25 -12.08
CA GLY A 471 40.09 0.81 -13.20
C GLY A 471 39.32 1.81 -14.05
N SER A 472 38.22 2.36 -13.54
CA SER A 472 37.53 3.51 -14.12
C SER A 472 38.44 4.75 -14.11
N PRO A 473 38.47 5.53 -15.21
CA PRO A 473 39.24 6.76 -15.28
C PRO A 473 38.63 7.92 -14.48
N VAL A 474 37.46 7.75 -13.86
CA VAL A 474 36.84 8.79 -13.01
C VAL A 474 37.47 8.82 -11.62
N VAL A 475 38.18 7.76 -11.22
CA VAL A 475 38.70 7.56 -9.87
C VAL A 475 39.93 8.43 -9.62
N ASP A 476 39.95 9.15 -8.49
CA ASP A 476 41.03 10.03 -8.06
C ASP A 476 41.42 11.11 -9.09
N LYS A 477 40.44 11.69 -9.79
CA LYS A 477 40.69 12.71 -10.85
C LYS A 477 40.07 14.07 -10.60
N ALA A 478 39.14 14.19 -9.67
CA ALA A 478 38.44 15.44 -9.40
C ALA A 478 39.21 16.28 -8.37
N PRO A 479 39.32 17.61 -8.59
CA PRO A 479 39.76 18.55 -7.57
C PRO A 479 38.98 18.40 -6.26
N MET A 480 39.69 18.52 -5.14
CA MET A 480 39.07 18.47 -3.81
C MET A 480 38.17 19.70 -3.60
N ILE A 481 36.95 19.46 -3.12
CA ILE A 481 36.02 20.50 -2.68
C ILE A 481 35.73 20.23 -1.20
N SER A 482 36.35 20.99 -0.30
CA SER A 482 36.28 20.77 1.16
C SER A 482 34.86 20.76 1.73
N ALA A 483 33.93 21.46 1.06
CA ALA A 483 32.52 21.50 1.44
C ALA A 483 31.74 20.19 1.13
N VAL A 484 32.35 19.21 0.44
CA VAL A 484 31.72 17.94 0.04
C VAL A 484 32.53 16.78 0.62
N ALA A 485 32.09 16.29 1.78
CA ALA A 485 32.80 15.25 2.54
C ALA A 485 32.28 13.82 2.33
N THR A 486 31.13 13.67 1.65
CA THR A 486 30.54 12.37 1.33
C THR A 486 30.07 12.30 -0.11
N ASP A 487 29.80 11.10 -0.61
CA ASP A 487 29.27 10.84 -1.96
C ASP A 487 27.74 10.57 -1.96
N PHE A 488 27.23 10.03 -3.07
CA PHE A 488 25.82 9.62 -3.24
C PHE A 488 25.34 8.60 -2.20
N LEU A 489 26.21 7.67 -1.78
CA LEU A 489 25.91 6.62 -0.81
C LEU A 489 26.29 7.01 0.64
N LEU A 490 26.57 8.29 0.89
CA LEU A 490 27.08 8.81 2.16
C LEU A 490 28.46 8.25 2.56
N GLN A 491 29.20 7.68 1.61
CA GLN A 491 30.56 7.20 1.83
C GLN A 491 31.53 8.38 1.84
N LYS A 492 32.63 8.25 2.59
CA LYS A 492 33.64 9.31 2.75
C LYS A 492 34.26 9.69 1.40
N ARG A 493 34.45 11.00 1.19
CA ARG A 493 35.15 11.62 0.05
C ARG A 493 36.24 12.62 0.55
N PRO A 494 37.46 12.62 -0.03
CA PRO A 494 37.99 11.56 -0.87
C PRO A 494 38.23 10.29 -0.05
N SER A 495 38.12 9.14 -0.70
CA SER A 495 38.59 7.88 -0.14
C SER A 495 40.03 7.56 -0.59
N GLY A 496 40.40 7.96 -1.80
CA GLY A 496 41.73 7.83 -2.37
C GLY A 496 42.60 9.09 -2.27
N ALA A 497 43.44 9.30 -3.28
CA ALA A 497 44.36 10.43 -3.38
C ALA A 497 43.65 11.75 -3.74
N ALA A 498 42.50 11.67 -4.41
CA ALA A 498 41.68 12.82 -4.79
C ALA A 498 40.20 12.42 -4.79
N ASN A 499 39.32 13.37 -5.10
CA ASN A 499 37.91 13.04 -5.25
C ASN A 499 37.70 12.27 -6.57
N ASP A 500 36.68 11.43 -6.62
CA ASP A 500 36.21 10.85 -7.89
C ASP A 500 35.32 11.83 -8.66
N ILE A 501 35.36 11.77 -9.99
CA ILE A 501 34.44 12.51 -10.85
C ILE A 501 33.08 11.80 -10.86
N GLY A 502 32.00 12.55 -10.66
CA GLY A 502 30.63 12.03 -10.61
C GLY A 502 30.08 11.84 -9.20
N ALA A 503 28.95 11.15 -9.11
CA ALA A 503 28.15 11.03 -7.88
C ALA A 503 28.75 10.09 -6.81
N TYR A 504 29.49 9.08 -7.24
CA TYR A 504 30.05 8.03 -6.37
C TYR A 504 31.52 8.30 -6.06
N GLU A 505 31.97 7.80 -4.91
CA GLU A 505 33.37 7.75 -4.51
C GLU A 505 33.80 6.30 -4.28
N LYS A 506 34.74 5.80 -5.10
CA LYS A 506 35.32 4.47 -4.99
C LYS A 506 36.12 4.38 -3.69
N GLN A 507 35.74 3.48 -2.79
CA GLN A 507 36.43 3.36 -1.51
C GLN A 507 37.81 2.67 -1.63
N ALA A 508 38.84 3.25 -1.02
CA ALA A 508 40.20 2.68 -1.00
C ALA A 508 40.29 1.46 -0.08
N GLY A 509 40.96 0.38 -0.54
CA GLY A 509 41.16 -0.85 0.25
C GLY A 509 40.27 -2.03 -0.14
N GLY A 510 40.00 -2.22 -1.43
CA GLY A 510 39.10 -3.27 -1.92
C GLY A 510 39.34 -4.66 -1.31
N THR A 511 38.45 -5.08 -0.42
CA THR A 511 37.64 -6.31 -0.53
C THR A 511 36.56 -6.32 0.56
N THR A 512 35.35 -6.68 0.11
CA THR A 512 34.04 -6.63 0.79
C THR A 512 33.56 -5.22 1.17
N THR A 513 33.00 -4.48 0.21
CA THR A 513 31.89 -3.57 0.52
C THR A 513 30.88 -4.38 1.34
N PRO A 514 30.38 -3.89 2.50
CA PRO A 514 29.03 -4.25 2.86
C PRO A 514 28.23 -3.86 1.63
N SER A 515 27.65 -4.82 0.90
CA SER A 515 26.83 -4.40 -0.23
C SER A 515 25.79 -3.43 0.34
N THR A 516 25.48 -2.34 -0.36
CA THR A 516 24.38 -1.50 0.07
C THR A 516 23.17 -2.40 0.15
N CYS A 517 22.52 -2.45 1.31
CA CYS A 517 21.38 -3.33 1.52
C CYS A 517 20.19 -2.82 0.71
N THR A 518 20.10 -3.23 -0.55
CA THR A 518 18.90 -3.07 -1.36
C THR A 518 17.92 -4.18 -0.99
N ARG A 519 16.83 -3.76 -0.35
CA ARG A 519 15.71 -4.64 0.03
C ARG A 519 14.85 -4.92 -1.20
N ALA A 520 14.39 -6.15 -1.37
CA ALA A 520 13.57 -6.51 -2.54
C ALA A 520 12.40 -7.42 -2.15
N ALA A 521 11.33 -7.37 -2.96
CA ALA A 521 10.18 -8.25 -2.80
C ALA A 521 10.62 -9.72 -2.78
N PRO A 522 10.34 -10.48 -1.72
CA PRO A 522 10.72 -11.89 -1.65
C PRO A 522 9.91 -12.70 -2.66
N THR A 523 10.45 -13.83 -3.11
CA THR A 523 9.68 -14.77 -3.94
C THR A 523 9.07 -15.84 -3.04
N LEU A 524 7.75 -15.86 -2.94
CA LEU A 524 6.99 -16.88 -2.20
C LEU A 524 6.31 -17.81 -3.20
N ASN A 525 6.40 -19.12 -2.96
CA ASN A 525 5.74 -20.14 -3.78
C ASN A 525 5.16 -21.25 -2.89
N ILE A 526 3.89 -21.60 -3.08
CA ILE A 526 3.23 -22.73 -2.43
C ILE A 526 2.82 -23.77 -3.47
N THR A 527 3.27 -25.01 -3.29
CA THR A 527 2.93 -26.14 -4.17
C THR A 527 2.38 -27.31 -3.36
N GLY A 528 1.46 -28.05 -3.95
CA GLY A 528 0.89 -29.22 -3.29
C GLY A 528 0.19 -30.16 -4.25
N PRO A 529 -0.46 -31.22 -3.73
CA PRO A 529 -1.14 -32.21 -4.54
C PRO A 529 -2.25 -31.58 -5.40
N ALA A 530 -2.26 -31.91 -6.69
CA ALA A 530 -3.31 -31.50 -7.62
C ALA A 530 -4.47 -32.52 -7.71
N THR A 531 -4.37 -33.64 -7.00
CA THR A 531 -5.35 -34.72 -7.02
C THR A 531 -6.43 -34.50 -5.96
N ALA A 532 -7.70 -34.68 -6.33
CA ALA A 532 -8.81 -34.65 -5.41
C ALA A 532 -8.76 -35.82 -4.40
N VAL A 533 -9.02 -35.53 -3.13
CA VAL A 533 -8.98 -36.50 -2.01
C VAL A 533 -10.33 -36.58 -1.31
N ALA A 534 -10.60 -37.68 -0.62
CA ALA A 534 -11.84 -37.82 0.16
C ALA A 534 -11.93 -36.75 1.27
N ALA A 535 -13.15 -36.33 1.62
CA ALA A 535 -13.39 -35.44 2.75
C ALA A 535 -12.81 -36.04 4.05
N GLY A 536 -12.19 -35.22 4.90
CA GLY A 536 -11.47 -35.69 6.09
C GLY A 536 -9.97 -35.98 5.85
N THR A 537 -9.51 -36.00 4.61
CA THR A 537 -8.09 -36.24 4.28
C THR A 537 -7.23 -35.03 4.70
N THR A 538 -5.97 -35.27 5.07
CA THR A 538 -4.97 -34.23 5.31
C THR A 538 -3.97 -34.21 4.15
N ASN A 539 -3.81 -33.06 3.49
CA ASN A 539 -2.77 -32.86 2.47
C ASN A 539 -1.67 -31.93 2.99
N THR A 540 -0.45 -32.16 2.53
CA THR A 540 0.72 -31.33 2.85
C THR A 540 1.11 -30.51 1.63
N TYR A 541 1.28 -29.21 1.84
CA TYR A 541 1.73 -28.24 0.85
C TYR A 541 3.14 -27.78 1.21
N SER A 542 4.02 -27.74 0.23
CA SER A 542 5.37 -27.22 0.34
C SER A 542 5.38 -25.72 0.08
N VAL A 543 5.97 -24.96 0.99
CA VAL A 543 6.16 -23.51 0.85
C VAL A 543 7.64 -23.26 0.67
N SER A 544 8.00 -22.49 -0.35
CA SER A 544 9.36 -22.02 -0.65
C SER A 544 9.37 -20.50 -0.60
N LEU A 545 10.29 -19.93 0.17
CA LEU A 545 10.46 -18.49 0.29
C LEU A 545 11.92 -18.12 0.01
N LYS A 546 12.14 -17.26 -0.98
CA LYS A 546 13.45 -16.70 -1.30
C LYS A 546 13.54 -15.26 -0.82
N ASN A 547 14.59 -14.95 -0.06
CA ASN A 547 14.97 -13.59 0.22
C ASN A 547 15.68 -13.00 -1.02
N ASN A 548 15.07 -12.01 -1.67
CA ASN A 548 15.65 -11.36 -2.85
C ASN A 548 16.48 -10.12 -2.50
N ASP A 549 16.68 -9.86 -1.21
CA ASP A 549 17.63 -8.85 -0.76
C ASP A 549 18.99 -9.04 -1.43
N SER A 550 19.61 -7.92 -1.77
CA SER A 550 21.02 -7.90 -2.16
C SER A 550 21.89 -8.48 -1.04
N SER A 551 23.06 -9.03 -1.39
CA SER A 551 24.05 -9.61 -0.45
C SER A 551 24.49 -8.66 0.68
N GLY A 552 24.11 -7.38 0.59
CA GLY A 552 24.43 -6.31 1.50
C GLY A 552 23.57 -6.24 2.75
N CYS A 553 22.45 -6.93 2.72
CA CYS A 553 21.50 -6.96 3.79
C CYS A 553 21.89 -7.96 4.88
N SER A 554 21.48 -7.69 6.11
CA SER A 554 21.46 -8.71 7.15
C SER A 554 20.34 -9.72 6.88
N THR A 555 20.48 -10.91 7.47
CA THR A 555 19.42 -11.93 7.51
C THR A 555 18.10 -11.30 7.94
N THR A 556 17.06 -11.54 7.13
CA THR A 556 15.70 -11.06 7.40
C THR A 556 14.87 -12.21 7.96
N THR A 557 14.12 -11.94 9.03
CA THR A 557 13.09 -12.88 9.50
C THR A 557 11.75 -12.54 8.86
N PHE A 558 11.28 -13.44 8.01
CA PHE A 558 10.00 -13.33 7.32
C PHE A 558 8.93 -14.12 8.08
N ALA A 559 7.87 -13.45 8.54
CA ALA A 559 6.72 -14.09 9.14
C ALA A 559 5.84 -14.71 8.05
N LEU A 560 5.40 -15.96 8.25
CA LEU A 560 4.53 -16.70 7.35
C LEU A 560 3.10 -16.70 7.90
N ALA A 561 2.18 -16.13 7.14
CA ALA A 561 0.76 -16.17 7.43
C ALA A 561 0.06 -17.08 6.41
N ARG A 562 -0.88 -17.90 6.89
CA ARG A 562 -1.70 -18.77 6.05
C ARG A 562 -3.17 -18.37 6.16
N SER A 563 -3.92 -18.57 5.09
CA SER A 563 -5.38 -18.52 5.09
C SER A 563 -5.93 -19.79 4.45
N VAL A 564 -7.00 -20.35 5.03
CA VAL A 564 -7.72 -21.50 4.48
C VAL A 564 -9.21 -21.18 4.49
N SER A 565 -9.97 -21.77 3.55
CA SER A 565 -11.43 -21.65 3.53
C SER A 565 -12.06 -22.04 4.87
N SER A 566 -13.16 -21.35 5.22
CA SER A 566 -13.91 -21.61 6.45
C SER A 566 -14.28 -23.10 6.58
N GLY A 567 -14.10 -23.65 7.78
CA GLY A 567 -14.35 -25.06 8.09
C GLY A 567 -13.17 -26.01 7.87
N LEU A 568 -12.12 -25.61 7.13
CA LEU A 568 -10.88 -26.36 7.04
C LEU A 568 -10.01 -26.09 8.27
N THR A 569 -9.26 -27.10 8.72
CA THR A 569 -8.22 -26.94 9.72
C THR A 569 -6.85 -26.94 9.06
N SER A 570 -5.89 -26.23 9.64
CA SER A 570 -4.52 -26.24 9.13
C SER A 570 -3.49 -26.00 10.21
N SER A 571 -2.28 -26.51 9.97
CA SER A 571 -1.09 -26.23 10.77
C SER A 571 0.09 -25.97 9.85
N GLN A 572 1.11 -25.29 10.36
CA GLN A 572 2.32 -24.96 9.61
C GLN A 572 3.54 -25.39 10.40
N SER A 573 4.57 -25.90 9.73
CA SER A 573 5.80 -26.36 10.39
C SER A 573 6.64 -25.22 10.96
N ALA A 574 6.49 -24.01 10.44
CA ALA A 574 7.15 -22.80 10.94
C ALA A 574 6.25 -21.56 10.78
N SER A 575 6.27 -20.66 11.76
CA SER A 575 5.59 -19.35 11.70
C SER A 575 6.44 -18.24 11.11
N ALA A 576 7.76 -18.45 10.98
CA ALA A 576 8.68 -17.53 10.35
C ALA A 576 9.93 -18.26 9.82
N LEU A 577 10.62 -17.65 8.85
CA LEU A 577 11.89 -18.11 8.30
C LEU A 577 12.93 -16.98 8.37
N ALA A 578 14.08 -17.25 9.00
CA ALA A 578 15.22 -16.33 9.00
C ALA A 578 16.13 -16.66 7.82
N LEU A 579 16.19 -15.77 6.83
CA LEU A 579 16.86 -16.01 5.56
C LEU A 579 17.93 -14.94 5.29
N ALA A 580 19.16 -15.40 5.10
CA ALA A 580 20.22 -14.54 4.56
C ALA A 580 19.82 -14.02 3.16
N PRO A 581 20.36 -12.88 2.71
CA PRO A 581 20.05 -12.38 1.37
C PRO A 581 20.40 -13.40 0.28
N GLY A 582 19.53 -13.53 -0.71
CA GLY A 582 19.64 -14.55 -1.77
C GLY A 582 19.26 -15.98 -1.35
N ALA A 583 19.11 -16.26 -0.05
CA ALA A 583 18.81 -17.61 0.44
C ALA A 583 17.33 -17.98 0.28
N THR A 584 17.08 -19.28 0.09
CA THR A 584 15.74 -19.87 0.06
C THR A 584 15.55 -20.75 1.29
N GLY A 585 14.41 -20.60 1.96
CA GLY A 585 13.97 -21.51 3.02
C GLY A 585 12.63 -22.15 2.71
N ASN A 586 12.36 -23.26 3.37
CA ASN A 586 11.17 -24.07 3.14
C ASN A 586 10.36 -24.23 4.42
N ALA A 587 9.04 -24.23 4.28
CA ALA A 587 8.09 -24.60 5.31
C ALA A 587 7.04 -25.54 4.71
N THR A 588 6.20 -26.13 5.55
CA THR A 588 5.05 -26.92 5.09
C THR A 588 3.78 -26.44 5.76
N VAL A 589 2.67 -26.52 5.03
CA VAL A 589 1.33 -26.30 5.56
C VAL A 589 0.53 -27.58 5.36
N THR A 590 0.00 -28.14 6.44
CA THR A 590 -0.95 -29.26 6.35
C THR A 590 -2.36 -28.72 6.45
N VAL A 591 -3.23 -29.16 5.56
CA VAL A 591 -4.64 -28.73 5.49
C VAL A 591 -5.54 -29.96 5.52
N THR A 592 -6.54 -29.95 6.38
CA THR A 592 -7.50 -31.04 6.58
C THR A 592 -8.92 -30.53 6.39
N SER A 593 -9.66 -31.14 5.46
CA SER A 593 -11.09 -30.85 5.30
C SER A 593 -11.93 -31.59 6.36
N PRO A 594 -13.12 -31.08 6.73
CA PRO A 594 -14.03 -31.83 7.59
C PRO A 594 -14.56 -33.08 6.85
N ILE A 595 -14.96 -34.11 7.61
CA ILE A 595 -15.47 -35.39 7.07
C ILE A 595 -16.72 -35.21 6.18
N GLY A 596 -17.46 -34.10 6.33
CA GLY A 596 -18.63 -33.75 5.52
C GLY A 596 -18.39 -32.67 4.45
N ALA A 597 -17.13 -32.34 4.12
CA ALA A 597 -16.83 -31.33 3.11
C ALA A 597 -17.46 -31.70 1.74
N ILE A 598 -18.08 -30.70 1.09
CA ILE A 598 -18.67 -30.88 -0.24
C ILE A 598 -17.55 -31.02 -1.27
N ALA A 599 -17.77 -31.83 -2.30
CA ALA A 599 -16.87 -31.96 -3.44
C ALA A 599 -16.62 -30.59 -4.10
N GLY A 600 -15.35 -30.24 -4.33
CA GLY A 600 -15.00 -28.94 -4.89
C GLY A 600 -13.59 -28.49 -4.55
N THR A 601 -13.29 -27.24 -4.90
CA THR A 601 -12.01 -26.58 -4.66
C THR A 601 -12.10 -25.63 -3.47
N TYR A 602 -11.05 -25.65 -2.65
CA TYR A 602 -10.94 -24.81 -1.47
C TYR A 602 -9.59 -24.08 -1.54
N PRO A 603 -9.56 -22.74 -1.74
CA PRO A 603 -8.32 -21.99 -1.82
C PRO A 603 -7.55 -22.01 -0.49
N ILE A 604 -6.23 -22.09 -0.63
CA ILE A 604 -5.24 -21.93 0.44
C ILE A 604 -4.38 -20.74 0.05
N GLY A 605 -4.35 -19.71 0.89
CA GLY A 605 -3.46 -18.56 0.72
C GLY A 605 -2.24 -18.68 1.61
N MET A 606 -1.09 -18.26 1.09
CA MET A 606 0.13 -18.03 1.85
C MET A 606 0.59 -16.60 1.63
N GLY A 607 0.93 -15.91 2.71
CA GLY A 607 1.52 -14.58 2.71
C GLY A 607 2.80 -14.57 3.53
N THR A 608 3.69 -13.68 3.16
CA THR A 608 4.90 -13.38 3.92
C THR A 608 5.01 -11.88 4.18
N SER A 609 5.56 -11.51 5.34
CA SER A 609 5.89 -10.13 5.69
C SER A 609 7.14 -10.08 6.58
N SER A 610 7.76 -8.91 6.75
CA SER A 610 8.85 -8.74 7.72
C SER A 610 8.84 -7.34 8.35
N GLY A 611 9.66 -7.13 9.37
CA GLY A 611 9.84 -5.81 10.01
C GLY A 611 10.45 -4.73 9.11
N VAL A 612 10.89 -5.07 7.89
CA VAL A 612 11.45 -4.14 6.89
C VAL A 612 10.34 -3.33 6.18
N GLY A 613 9.07 -3.75 6.28
CA GLY A 613 7.94 -3.03 5.70
C GLY A 613 7.42 -3.63 4.39
N SER A 614 6.70 -2.83 3.59
CA SER A 614 5.92 -3.29 2.43
C SER A 614 6.76 -3.87 1.29
N VAL A 615 8.04 -3.48 1.17
CA VAL A 615 8.95 -4.09 0.19
C VAL A 615 9.14 -5.58 0.45
N HIS A 616 8.92 -6.08 1.67
CA HIS A 616 9.09 -7.48 2.05
C HIS A 616 7.77 -8.26 2.16
N THR A 617 6.80 -7.93 1.33
CA THR A 617 5.55 -8.69 1.24
C THR A 617 5.47 -9.47 -0.07
N ALA A 618 5.01 -10.71 0.02
CA ALA A 618 4.62 -11.51 -1.13
C ALA A 618 3.49 -12.47 -0.72
N SER A 619 2.69 -12.90 -1.69
CA SER A 619 1.63 -13.87 -1.49
C SER A 619 1.59 -14.86 -2.64
N ASP A 620 1.22 -16.09 -2.34
CA ASP A 620 0.93 -17.11 -3.33
C ASP A 620 -0.23 -18.00 -2.86
N SER A 621 -0.82 -18.78 -3.75
CA SER A 621 -1.99 -19.61 -3.43
C SER A 621 -1.91 -21.00 -4.02
N ALA A 622 -2.49 -21.95 -3.30
CA ALA A 622 -2.70 -23.32 -3.76
C ALA A 622 -4.16 -23.72 -3.58
N THR A 623 -4.54 -24.86 -4.17
CA THR A 623 -5.91 -25.36 -4.09
C THR A 623 -5.95 -26.71 -3.37
N TYR A 624 -6.90 -26.84 -2.44
CA TYR A 624 -7.28 -28.12 -1.85
C TYR A 624 -8.50 -28.68 -2.57
N TRP A 625 -8.42 -29.95 -2.98
CA TRP A 625 -9.41 -30.60 -3.82
C TRP A 625 -10.13 -31.69 -3.03
N VAL A 626 -11.43 -31.53 -2.80
CA VAL A 626 -12.29 -32.58 -2.24
C VAL A 626 -12.95 -33.34 -3.37
N ALA A 627 -12.72 -34.65 -3.44
CA ALA A 627 -13.34 -35.55 -4.39
C ALA A 627 -14.84 -35.70 -4.12
N ALA A 628 -15.62 -35.96 -5.18
CA ALA A 628 -17.00 -36.38 -5.03
C ALA A 628 -17.05 -37.63 -4.14
N SER A 629 -17.83 -37.56 -3.06
CA SER A 629 -18.05 -38.71 -2.19
C SER A 629 -18.63 -39.85 -3.01
N THR A 630 -17.87 -40.94 -3.16
CA THR A 630 -18.43 -42.21 -3.61
C THR A 630 -19.22 -42.75 -2.43
N SER A 631 -20.52 -42.44 -2.39
CA SER A 631 -21.40 -42.89 -1.32
C SER A 631 -21.28 -44.41 -1.18
N THR A 632 -20.60 -44.89 -0.14
CA THR A 632 -20.80 -46.27 0.32
C THR A 632 -22.20 -46.30 0.90
N SER A 633 -23.17 -46.65 0.06
CA SER A 633 -24.57 -46.73 0.43
C SER A 633 -24.74 -47.74 1.57
N THR A 634 -24.92 -47.25 2.79
CA THR A 634 -25.18 -48.08 3.97
C THR A 634 -26.59 -48.68 3.88
N LEU A 635 -26.70 -49.97 4.19
CA LEU A 635 -27.99 -50.65 4.37
C LEU A 635 -28.65 -50.14 5.67
N THR A 636 -29.92 -49.75 5.59
CA THR A 636 -30.78 -49.46 6.74
C THR A 636 -31.89 -50.50 6.81
N GLU A 637 -32.17 -51.02 8.00
CA GLU A 637 -33.21 -52.01 8.26
C GLU A 637 -34.13 -51.53 9.38
N THR A 638 -35.45 -51.63 9.21
CA THR A 638 -36.44 -51.36 10.26
C THR A 638 -37.30 -52.59 10.49
N LEU A 639 -37.36 -53.06 11.73
CA LEU A 639 -38.10 -54.25 12.14
C LEU A 639 -39.32 -53.88 12.98
N ARG A 640 -40.47 -54.48 12.65
CA ARG A 640 -41.70 -54.34 13.42
C ARG A 640 -42.53 -55.62 13.41
N THR A 641 -43.46 -55.68 14.35
CA THR A 641 -44.58 -56.60 14.37
C THR A 641 -45.88 -55.85 14.09
N ASP A 642 -46.96 -56.55 13.72
CA ASP A 642 -48.27 -55.93 13.49
C ASP A 642 -48.95 -55.46 14.80
N LYS A 643 -48.56 -56.05 15.94
CA LYS A 643 -49.01 -55.69 17.29
C LYS A 643 -47.85 -55.77 18.26
N THR A 644 -47.95 -55.06 19.38
CA THR A 644 -46.97 -55.14 20.47
C THR A 644 -47.29 -56.25 21.47
N SER A 645 -48.49 -56.83 21.42
CA SER A 645 -48.91 -57.95 22.28
C SER A 645 -49.90 -58.88 21.57
N TYR A 646 -49.81 -60.18 21.86
CA TYR A 646 -50.60 -61.24 21.21
C TYR A 646 -51.18 -62.21 22.24
N LEU A 647 -52.40 -62.70 21.97
CA LEU A 647 -52.97 -63.82 22.70
C LEU A 647 -52.23 -65.11 22.34
N ALA A 648 -51.95 -65.96 23.32
CA ALA A 648 -51.24 -67.22 23.10
C ALA A 648 -51.99 -68.13 22.11
N GLY A 649 -51.24 -68.80 21.22
CA GLY A 649 -51.83 -69.62 20.16
C GLY A 649 -52.26 -68.84 18.91
N THR A 650 -52.06 -67.52 18.88
CA THR A 650 -52.33 -66.68 17.69
C THR A 650 -51.08 -66.39 16.87
N LYS A 651 -51.27 -65.99 15.60
CA LYS A 651 -50.19 -65.62 14.68
C LYS A 651 -49.59 -64.27 15.04
N VAL A 652 -48.25 -64.25 15.12
CA VAL A 652 -47.41 -63.06 15.21
C VAL A 652 -46.93 -62.73 13.80
N TRP A 653 -47.29 -61.57 13.26
CA TRP A 653 -46.79 -61.11 11.96
C TRP A 653 -45.62 -60.17 12.13
N MET A 654 -44.57 -60.41 11.36
CA MET A 654 -43.30 -59.69 11.43
C MET A 654 -42.97 -59.10 10.06
N SER A 655 -42.41 -57.90 10.04
CA SER A 655 -41.96 -57.24 8.83
C SER A 655 -40.66 -56.47 9.07
N ALA A 656 -39.69 -56.69 8.19
CA ALA A 656 -38.46 -55.92 8.10
C ALA A 656 -38.44 -55.14 6.78
N ARG A 657 -38.11 -53.85 6.82
CA ARG A 657 -37.90 -53.05 5.61
C ARG A 657 -36.43 -52.74 5.42
N VAL A 658 -35.88 -53.09 4.27
CA VAL A 658 -34.47 -52.92 3.91
C VAL A 658 -34.35 -51.84 2.84
N MET A 659 -33.52 -50.84 3.10
CA MET A 659 -33.20 -49.77 2.15
C MET A 659 -31.67 -49.64 2.03
N LYS A 660 -31.19 -49.24 0.86
CA LYS A 660 -29.77 -48.98 0.59
C LYS A 660 -29.66 -47.58 -0.01
N GLY A 661 -29.02 -46.66 0.70
CA GLY A 661 -28.94 -45.25 0.28
C GLY A 661 -30.32 -44.58 0.10
N GLY A 662 -31.31 -44.95 0.93
CA GLY A 662 -32.67 -44.39 0.84
C GLY A 662 -33.57 -45.03 -0.22
N VAL A 663 -33.08 -46.01 -1.00
CA VAL A 663 -33.87 -46.75 -2.00
C VAL A 663 -34.23 -48.14 -1.46
N ALA A 664 -35.47 -48.58 -1.70
CA ALA A 664 -35.93 -49.91 -1.31
C ALA A 664 -35.12 -51.04 -1.99
N VAL A 665 -34.65 -52.00 -1.21
CA VAL A 665 -33.87 -53.14 -1.74
C VAL A 665 -34.80 -54.30 -2.05
N LYS A 666 -34.91 -54.69 -3.33
CA LYS A 666 -35.63 -55.91 -3.76
C LYS A 666 -34.69 -57.11 -3.78
N GLY A 667 -35.16 -58.27 -3.29
CA GLY A 667 -34.42 -59.52 -3.38
C GLY A 667 -33.40 -59.79 -2.27
N ALA A 668 -33.36 -58.98 -1.21
CA ALA A 668 -32.51 -59.24 -0.05
C ALA A 668 -33.14 -60.31 0.85
N THR A 669 -32.32 -61.26 1.32
CA THR A 669 -32.80 -62.29 2.27
C THR A 669 -32.67 -61.78 3.69
N VAL A 670 -33.78 -61.79 4.43
CA VAL A 670 -33.87 -61.40 5.84
C VAL A 670 -34.16 -62.62 6.69
N THR A 671 -33.38 -62.81 7.75
CA THR A 671 -33.59 -63.87 8.75
C THR A 671 -34.18 -63.28 10.02
N PHE A 672 -35.42 -63.63 10.33
CA PHE A 672 -36.10 -63.29 11.58
C PHE A 672 -35.80 -64.31 12.66
N THR A 673 -35.41 -63.87 13.85
CA THR A 673 -35.22 -64.71 15.03
C THR A 673 -36.04 -64.16 16.18
N ALA A 674 -37.06 -64.90 16.62
CA ALA A 674 -37.85 -64.58 17.81
C ALA A 674 -37.40 -65.49 18.97
N LEU A 675 -36.62 -64.95 19.90
CA LEU A 675 -36.23 -65.63 21.14
C LEU A 675 -37.39 -65.59 22.13
N LYS A 676 -37.77 -66.76 22.64
CA LYS A 676 -38.84 -66.92 23.62
C LYS A 676 -38.47 -66.27 24.96
N PRO A 677 -39.45 -65.96 25.83
CA PRO A 677 -39.22 -65.31 27.12
C PRO A 677 -38.27 -66.08 28.06
N ASN A 678 -38.13 -67.40 27.86
CA ASN A 678 -37.18 -68.21 28.63
C ASN A 678 -35.71 -68.01 28.24
N GLY A 679 -35.41 -67.20 27.22
CA GLY A 679 -34.05 -66.88 26.78
C GLY A 679 -33.31 -68.02 26.09
N ILE A 680 -33.92 -69.19 25.90
CA ILE A 680 -33.26 -70.40 25.38
C ILE A 680 -33.84 -70.79 24.01
N ASN A 681 -35.16 -70.93 23.91
CA ASN A 681 -35.78 -71.41 22.68
C ASN A 681 -36.03 -70.26 21.72
N LYS A 682 -35.78 -70.48 20.43
CA LYS A 682 -36.00 -69.46 19.38
C LYS A 682 -36.78 -70.03 18.20
N VAL A 683 -37.55 -69.16 17.55
CA VAL A 683 -38.17 -69.40 16.25
C VAL A 683 -37.35 -68.65 15.22
N VAL A 684 -36.84 -69.35 14.20
CA VAL A 684 -36.02 -68.75 13.13
C VAL A 684 -36.72 -68.96 11.80
N LEU A 685 -36.93 -67.88 11.06
CA LEU A 685 -37.63 -67.86 9.77
C LEU A 685 -36.90 -66.95 8.79
N THR A 686 -37.04 -67.19 7.50
CA THR A 686 -36.46 -66.34 6.45
C THR A 686 -37.52 -65.81 5.50
N ALA A 687 -37.30 -64.62 4.94
CA ALA A 687 -38.12 -64.07 3.86
C ALA A 687 -37.27 -63.16 2.95
N VAL A 688 -37.73 -62.96 1.72
CA VAL A 688 -37.03 -62.11 0.74
C VAL A 688 -37.79 -60.79 0.57
N THR A 689 -37.06 -59.69 0.43
CA THR A 689 -37.68 -58.36 0.28
C THR A 689 -38.36 -58.16 -1.06
N ASP A 690 -39.56 -57.58 -1.04
CA ASP A 690 -40.33 -57.18 -2.23
C ASP A 690 -39.78 -55.91 -2.89
N SER A 691 -40.45 -55.43 -3.96
CA SER A 691 -40.07 -54.20 -4.67
C SER A 691 -40.12 -52.93 -3.82
N GLN A 692 -40.80 -52.97 -2.67
CA GLN A 692 -40.89 -51.87 -1.71
C GLN A 692 -39.92 -52.04 -0.53
N GLY A 693 -39.08 -53.07 -0.58
CA GLY A 693 -38.02 -53.35 0.39
C GLY A 693 -38.47 -54.18 1.58
N TYR A 694 -39.68 -54.74 1.57
CA TYR A 694 -40.23 -55.45 2.72
C TYR A 694 -40.06 -56.96 2.64
N ALA A 695 -39.44 -57.55 3.65
CA ALA A 695 -39.53 -58.98 3.96
C ALA A 695 -40.58 -59.17 5.05
N ARG A 696 -41.47 -60.16 4.88
CA ARG A 696 -42.56 -60.43 5.83
C ARG A 696 -42.66 -61.92 6.11
N ASN A 697 -42.83 -62.28 7.38
CA ASN A 697 -43.06 -63.67 7.79
C ASN A 697 -43.92 -63.69 9.07
N SER A 698 -44.45 -64.86 9.44
CA SER A 698 -45.25 -65.03 10.65
C SER A 698 -45.09 -66.41 11.26
N PHE A 699 -45.34 -66.53 12.56
CA PHE A 699 -45.46 -67.81 13.24
C PHE A 699 -46.58 -67.77 14.28
N THR A 700 -47.12 -68.94 14.64
CA THR A 700 -48.10 -69.07 15.72
C THR A 700 -47.37 -69.21 17.06
N SER A 701 -47.68 -68.33 18.02
CA SER A 701 -47.11 -68.41 19.37
C SER A 701 -47.55 -69.68 20.10
N GLY A 702 -46.70 -70.22 20.96
CA GLY A 702 -47.06 -71.39 21.79
C GLY A 702 -47.99 -71.01 22.94
N THR A 703 -48.77 -71.96 23.44
CA THR A 703 -49.69 -71.76 24.58
C THR A 703 -49.11 -72.22 25.93
N GLY A 704 -47.98 -72.95 25.91
CA GLY A 704 -47.32 -73.42 27.11
C GLY A 704 -46.60 -72.32 27.90
N PRO A 705 -46.30 -72.53 29.20
CA PRO A 705 -45.70 -71.52 30.08
C PRO A 705 -44.41 -70.87 29.53
N SER A 706 -43.60 -71.62 28.78
CA SER A 706 -42.36 -71.12 28.16
C SER A 706 -42.56 -70.16 26.98
N SER A 707 -43.82 -69.95 26.54
CA SER A 707 -44.18 -69.08 25.42
C SER A 707 -45.02 -67.87 25.84
N ILE A 708 -45.23 -67.67 27.15
CA ILE A 708 -45.94 -66.51 27.71
C ILE A 708 -44.91 -65.53 28.27
N GLY A 709 -45.00 -64.25 27.90
CA GLY A 709 -44.06 -63.19 28.28
C GLY A 709 -43.48 -62.46 27.06
N THR A 710 -42.43 -61.67 27.29
CA THR A 710 -41.80 -60.83 26.25
C THR A 710 -40.79 -61.62 25.41
N TYR A 711 -40.97 -61.58 24.10
CA TYR A 711 -40.06 -62.11 23.10
C TYR A 711 -39.06 -61.04 22.67
N GLN A 712 -37.81 -61.45 22.45
CA GLN A 712 -36.81 -60.64 21.77
C GLN A 712 -36.80 -61.01 20.29
N LEU A 713 -37.11 -60.05 19.43
CA LEU A 713 -37.16 -60.24 17.99
C LEU A 713 -35.95 -59.56 17.34
N SER A 714 -35.22 -60.28 16.48
CA SER A 714 -34.21 -59.71 15.60
C SER A 714 -34.49 -60.07 14.15
N ALA A 715 -34.06 -59.21 13.24
CA ALA A 715 -34.05 -59.44 11.80
C ALA A 715 -32.67 -59.08 11.29
N ALA A 716 -32.04 -60.00 10.56
CA ALA A 716 -30.70 -59.83 10.00
C ALA A 716 -30.74 -59.95 8.49
N VAL A 717 -30.13 -59.00 7.79
CA VAL A 717 -30.06 -58.94 6.33
C VAL A 717 -28.60 -58.90 5.85
N SER A 718 -28.33 -59.59 4.74
CA SER A 718 -27.10 -59.44 3.96
C SER A 718 -27.43 -59.20 2.49
N TYR A 719 -26.86 -58.16 1.89
CA TYR A 719 -27.10 -57.81 0.48
C TYR A 719 -25.92 -57.06 -0.13
N GLY A 720 -25.35 -57.62 -1.20
CA GLY A 720 -24.25 -56.99 -1.95
C GLY A 720 -23.01 -56.69 -1.09
N GLY A 721 -22.60 -57.65 -0.25
CA GLY A 721 -21.40 -57.55 0.62
C GLY A 721 -21.57 -56.78 1.92
N ALA A 722 -22.73 -56.16 2.17
CA ALA A 722 -23.03 -55.43 3.40
C ALA A 722 -24.10 -56.16 4.23
N SER A 723 -24.04 -56.04 5.56
CA SER A 723 -24.98 -56.66 6.50
C SER A 723 -25.53 -55.65 7.53
N LYS A 724 -26.76 -55.90 8.00
CA LYS A 724 -27.38 -55.15 9.09
C LYS A 724 -28.26 -56.08 9.93
N THR A 725 -28.49 -55.69 11.18
CA THR A 725 -29.45 -56.36 12.05
C THR A 725 -30.27 -55.30 12.80
N ALA A 726 -31.59 -55.45 12.76
CA ALA A 726 -32.54 -54.69 13.56
C ALA A 726 -33.13 -55.56 14.67
N THR A 727 -33.49 -54.94 15.80
CA THR A 727 -34.09 -55.63 16.95
C THR A 727 -35.37 -54.93 17.39
N SER A 728 -36.28 -55.69 17.98
CA SER A 728 -37.55 -55.23 18.56
C SER A 728 -38.02 -56.23 19.61
N THR A 729 -39.14 -55.94 20.27
CA THR A 729 -39.77 -56.86 21.24
C THR A 729 -41.28 -56.86 21.05
N PHE A 730 -41.92 -57.96 21.44
CA PHE A 730 -43.37 -58.05 21.57
C PHE A 730 -43.70 -59.03 22.70
N SER A 731 -44.91 -58.99 23.24
CA SER A 731 -45.31 -59.88 24.34
C SER A 731 -46.40 -60.86 23.93
N VAL A 732 -46.42 -62.04 24.53
CA VAL A 732 -47.50 -63.01 24.40
C VAL A 732 -48.14 -63.22 25.76
N TYR A 733 -49.46 -63.08 25.84
CA TYR A 733 -50.24 -63.22 27.08
C TYR A 733 -51.29 -64.32 26.94
N LYS A 734 -51.82 -64.78 28.08
CA LYS A 734 -52.81 -65.86 28.14
C LYS A 734 -54.21 -65.40 27.76
#